data_AF-A0AAN6XJ80-F1
#
_entry.id   AF-A0AAN6XJ80-F1
#
_cell.length_a   1.000
_cell.length_b   1.000
_cell.length_c   1.000
_cell.angle_alpha   90.00
_cell.angle_beta   90.00
_cell.angle_gamma   90.00
#
_symmetry.space_group_name_H-M   'P 1'
#
loop_
_entity.id
_entity.type
_entity.pdbx_description
1 polymer ?
#
loop_
_entity_poly.entity_id
_entity_poly.type
_entity_poly.pdbx_seq_one_letter_code
_entity_poly.pdbx_strand_id
1 'polypeptide(L)'
;MIRLTVEKDHTFKQLGQQLLPQLPPTVDPQTIKLSPQPSGAESKSLSEIARYKLEQIGLGHGDLVFVSYKHQDAAANGNSNGEATGPALLSKTARLNGKPILPTEDHPIDPTPSIDSEVKHIKNPWEVVKQSPLDDRLDKKDGKIPRGKDAKMCRHGPKGMCDYCTPLDPFNQTYLDEKKIKYMSVHAYMRKTNSATNKPELGSSFIPPLVEPYYRVKRDCPSGHPQWPEGICTKCQPSAIILQPQTFRMVDHVEFASPGIIDKFLNAWRRTGAQRMGILYGRYMEYEVVPLGIKAVVEAIYEPPQVDEVDGVSLNAWENEQEINRIANLCGLEQVGVIWTDLLDAGKGDGSAVCKRHADSYFLASQEVCFAARMQAQHPKPSKWSDTGRFGSNFVTCVISGNEQGEISISAYQMSNDAVEMVRADIIEPSADPTQMLVREEEEDDGSISRTRYIPEVFYRRINEYGANVQENAKPAFPVEYLFVTLTHGFPESPKPLFTDEGFPIENREYVGEAQETIAVAKALKVNQKGDNRLPVSDFHLLCYIHKMEVLSQEEEALLCRVATHNDLAEAFQLRSTPGFQTLKMILESTGERLPKRSRYSDDIGSFPAASASFVNNGHKHGRDDTGEPLAKRFAAFRLNDTPR
;
A
#
# COMPACT_ATOMS: atom_id res chain seq x y z
N MET A 1 -44.88 34.23 8.16
CA MET A 1 -45.00 34.71 9.54
C MET A 1 -46.39 34.33 10.03
N ILE A 2 -46.49 33.49 11.06
CA ILE A 2 -47.77 32.93 11.54
C ILE A 2 -48.11 33.60 12.86
N ARG A 3 -49.34 34.10 13.00
CA ARG A 3 -49.82 34.69 14.27
C ARG A 3 -50.60 33.63 15.04
N LEU A 4 -50.11 33.29 16.23
CA LEU A 4 -50.78 32.38 17.15
C LEU A 4 -51.36 33.17 18.33
N THR A 5 -52.58 32.87 18.72
CA THR A 5 -53.23 33.46 19.90
C THR A 5 -53.08 32.49 21.07
N VAL A 6 -52.34 32.89 22.10
CA VAL A 6 -52.10 32.09 23.30
C VAL A 6 -52.42 32.88 24.57
N GLU A 7 -52.92 32.18 25.58
CA GLU A 7 -53.20 32.73 26.92
C GLU A 7 -51.94 32.64 27.80
N LYS A 8 -51.82 33.52 28.79
CA LYS A 8 -50.58 33.68 29.59
C LYS A 8 -50.26 32.46 30.47
N ASP A 9 -51.29 31.72 30.87
CA ASP A 9 -51.21 30.52 31.69
C ASP A 9 -50.97 29.24 30.89
N HIS A 10 -51.00 29.30 29.55
CA HIS A 10 -50.68 28.17 28.69
C HIS A 10 -49.21 27.74 28.81
N THR A 11 -49.00 26.44 28.63
CA THR A 11 -47.66 25.82 28.60
C THR A 11 -47.08 25.78 27.19
N PHE A 12 -45.76 25.70 27.07
CA PHE A 12 -45.11 25.53 25.77
C PHE A 12 -45.52 24.25 25.04
N LYS A 13 -45.97 23.21 25.76
CA LYS A 13 -46.58 22.03 25.15
C LYS A 13 -47.86 22.36 24.37
N GLN A 14 -48.72 23.20 24.94
CA GLN A 14 -49.96 23.64 24.29
C GLN A 14 -49.66 24.57 23.11
N LEU A 15 -48.67 25.46 23.24
CA LEU A 15 -48.16 26.27 22.12
C LEU A 15 -47.65 25.38 20.98
N GLY A 16 -46.88 24.34 21.30
CA GLY A 16 -46.38 23.35 20.34
C GLY A 16 -47.49 22.63 19.59
N GLN A 17 -48.57 22.25 20.27
CA GLN A 17 -49.74 21.61 19.66
C GLN A 17 -50.50 22.53 18.70
N GLN A 18 -50.51 23.85 18.95
CA GLN A 18 -51.10 24.83 18.03
C GLN A 18 -50.16 25.18 16.86
N LEU A 19 -48.84 25.11 17.08
CA LEU A 19 -47.81 25.41 16.08
C LEU A 19 -47.62 24.28 15.06
N LEU A 20 -47.62 23.01 15.51
CA LEU A 20 -47.37 21.83 14.68
C LEU A 20 -48.26 21.74 13.41
N PRO A 21 -49.59 21.97 13.48
CA PRO A 21 -50.45 21.95 12.29
C PRO A 21 -50.17 23.07 11.27
N GLN A 22 -49.45 24.12 11.68
CA GLN A 22 -49.11 25.26 10.85
C GLN A 22 -47.70 25.13 10.22
N LEU A 23 -46.96 24.08 10.56
CA LEU A 23 -45.67 23.73 9.96
C LEU A 23 -45.87 22.71 8.82
N PRO A 24 -44.94 22.62 7.86
CA PRO A 24 -45.03 21.62 6.80
C PRO A 24 -45.13 20.19 7.36
N PRO A 25 -45.93 19.29 6.75
CA PRO A 25 -46.17 17.93 7.28
C PRO A 25 -44.92 17.04 7.27
N THR A 26 -43.87 17.47 6.57
CA THR A 26 -42.56 16.82 6.49
C THR A 26 -41.64 17.12 7.68
N VAL A 27 -42.05 17.94 8.64
CA VAL A 27 -41.21 18.36 9.76
C VAL A 27 -41.18 17.30 10.86
N ASP A 28 -40.00 16.97 11.37
CA ASP A 28 -39.87 16.10 12.55
C ASP A 28 -40.24 16.87 13.83
N PRO A 29 -41.34 16.52 14.52
CA PRO A 29 -41.79 17.21 15.73
C PRO A 29 -40.76 17.25 16.85
N GLN A 30 -39.82 16.30 16.91
CA GLN A 30 -38.81 16.24 17.98
C GLN A 30 -37.65 17.22 17.78
N THR A 31 -37.49 17.79 16.58
CA THR A 31 -36.37 18.67 16.24
C THR A 31 -36.71 20.16 16.33
N ILE A 32 -37.95 20.50 16.73
CA ILE A 32 -38.44 21.88 16.80
C ILE A 32 -37.75 22.63 17.95
N LYS A 33 -37.06 23.72 17.62
CA LYS A 33 -36.49 24.66 18.58
C LYS A 33 -37.11 26.06 18.43
N LEU A 34 -37.27 26.75 19.55
CA LEU A 34 -37.82 28.10 19.63
C LEU A 34 -36.74 29.08 20.11
N SER A 35 -36.63 30.24 19.47
CA SER A 35 -35.72 31.31 19.90
C SER A 35 -36.40 32.68 19.80
N PRO A 36 -36.16 33.60 20.76
CA PRO A 36 -36.63 34.98 20.66
C PRO A 36 -35.78 35.83 19.70
N GLN A 37 -34.65 35.32 19.21
CA GLN A 37 -33.75 36.03 18.30
C GLN A 37 -33.65 35.34 16.93
N PRO A 38 -33.52 36.12 15.83
CA PRO A 38 -33.43 35.57 14.48
C PRO A 38 -32.14 34.78 14.22
N SER A 39 -31.08 35.02 15.00
CA SER A 39 -29.79 34.32 14.90
C SER A 39 -29.79 32.90 15.49
N GLY A 40 -30.82 32.53 16.27
CA GLY A 40 -30.93 31.21 16.90
C GLY A 40 -29.97 30.93 18.07
N ALA A 41 -29.21 31.94 18.51
CA ALA A 41 -28.18 31.82 19.55
C ALA A 41 -28.73 31.36 20.91
N GLU A 42 -29.99 31.68 21.23
CA GLU A 42 -30.70 31.19 22.41
C GLU A 42 -31.90 30.34 22.00
N SER A 43 -31.65 29.26 21.24
CA SER A 43 -32.69 28.32 20.83
C SER A 43 -32.85 27.20 21.85
N LYS A 44 -34.08 27.01 22.35
CA LYS A 44 -34.41 25.91 23.27
C LYS A 44 -35.30 24.90 22.58
N SER A 45 -35.05 23.61 22.83
CA SER A 45 -35.87 22.54 22.28
C SER A 45 -37.28 22.59 22.85
N LEU A 46 -38.29 22.48 21.99
CA LEU A 46 -39.70 22.49 22.40
C LEU A 46 -40.01 21.36 23.39
N SER A 47 -39.35 20.20 23.25
CA SER A 47 -39.52 19.05 24.15
C SER A 47 -39.00 19.32 25.56
N GLU A 48 -37.92 20.09 25.70
CA GLU A 48 -37.32 20.45 26.99
C GLU A 48 -38.14 21.49 27.73
N ILE A 49 -38.64 22.50 27.01
CA ILE A 49 -39.38 23.61 27.61
C ILE A 49 -40.88 23.35 27.73
N ALA A 50 -41.38 22.23 27.21
CA ALA A 50 -42.80 21.86 27.14
C ALA A 50 -43.57 22.03 28.46
N ARG A 51 -42.91 21.84 29.60
CA ARG A 51 -43.53 21.87 30.94
C ARG A 51 -43.64 23.26 31.57
N TYR A 52 -42.94 24.25 31.02
CA TYR A 52 -42.96 25.61 31.55
C TYR A 52 -44.15 26.41 31.00
N LYS A 53 -44.64 27.36 31.80
CA LYS A 53 -45.67 28.31 31.37
C LYS A 53 -45.06 29.45 30.57
N LEU A 54 -45.81 30.01 29.63
CA LEU A 54 -45.35 31.12 28.79
C LEU A 54 -44.98 32.36 29.62
N GLU A 55 -45.71 32.64 30.70
CA GLU A 55 -45.41 33.75 31.62
C GLU A 55 -44.04 33.65 32.31
N GLN A 56 -43.54 32.44 32.57
CA GLN A 56 -42.28 32.22 33.28
C GLN A 56 -41.06 32.49 32.40
N ILE A 57 -41.24 32.50 31.08
CA ILE A 57 -40.18 32.73 30.09
C ILE A 57 -40.27 34.16 29.52
N GLY A 58 -41.22 34.97 30.00
CA GLY A 58 -41.28 36.41 29.73
C GLY A 58 -41.83 36.80 28.36
N LEU A 59 -42.53 35.90 27.65
CA LEU A 59 -43.15 36.20 26.36
C LEU A 59 -44.39 37.09 26.54
N GLY A 60 -44.35 38.27 25.94
CA GLY A 60 -45.42 39.28 25.94
C GLY A 60 -46.26 39.29 24.67
N HIS A 61 -47.29 40.14 24.66
CA HIS A 61 -48.13 40.34 23.47
C HIS A 61 -47.34 41.13 22.41
N GLY A 62 -47.08 40.51 21.26
CA GLY A 62 -46.38 41.14 20.13
C GLY A 62 -44.95 40.65 19.91
N ASP A 63 -44.44 39.75 20.76
CA ASP A 63 -43.09 39.20 20.63
C ASP A 63 -42.99 38.22 19.46
N LEU A 64 -41.84 38.27 18.77
CA LEU A 64 -41.53 37.38 17.64
C LEU A 64 -40.71 36.20 18.11
N VAL A 65 -41.20 34.99 17.84
CA VAL A 65 -40.49 33.74 18.12
C VAL A 65 -40.11 33.10 16.80
N PHE A 66 -38.81 32.84 16.65
CA PHE A 66 -38.22 32.16 15.51
C PHE A 66 -38.19 30.66 15.76
N VAL A 67 -38.66 29.89 14.80
CA VAL A 67 -38.77 28.43 14.87
C VAL A 67 -37.75 27.83 13.92
N SER A 68 -36.90 26.93 14.41
CA SER A 68 -36.03 26.10 13.57
C SER A 68 -36.39 24.62 13.76
N TYR A 69 -36.34 23.86 12.66
CA TYR A 69 -36.72 22.45 12.65
C TYR A 69 -36.01 21.72 11.50
N LYS A 70 -35.92 20.39 11.58
CA LYS A 70 -35.44 19.51 10.50
C LYS A 70 -36.62 18.77 9.86
N HIS A 71 -36.47 18.42 8.59
CA HIS A 71 -37.43 17.58 7.88
C HIS A 71 -37.14 16.09 8.17
N GLN A 72 -38.17 15.25 8.22
CA GLN A 72 -38.01 13.80 8.30
C GLN A 72 -37.44 13.31 6.96
N ASP A 73 -36.18 12.86 6.98
CA ASP A 73 -35.58 12.15 5.86
C ASP A 73 -36.34 10.83 5.66
N ALA A 74 -36.98 10.68 4.50
CA ALA A 74 -37.66 9.46 4.12
C ALA A 74 -36.61 8.35 3.92
N ALA A 75 -36.36 7.57 4.98
CA ALA A 75 -35.66 6.30 4.87
C ALA A 75 -36.48 5.37 3.96
N ALA A 76 -35.98 5.18 2.74
CA ALA A 76 -36.54 4.28 1.76
C ALA A 76 -36.34 2.81 2.20
N ASN A 77 -37.35 2.24 2.87
CA ASN A 77 -37.64 0.82 2.78
C ASN A 77 -38.28 0.57 1.39
N GLY A 78 -37.52 0.02 0.45
CA GLY A 78 -38.01 -0.28 -0.90
C GLY A 78 -38.70 -1.64 -0.98
N ASN A 79 -39.98 -1.64 -1.39
CA ASN A 79 -40.62 -2.78 -2.08
C ASN A 79 -41.30 -2.26 -3.37
N SER A 80 -40.71 -2.62 -4.51
CA SER A 80 -41.25 -2.93 -5.85
C SER A 80 -42.47 -2.18 -6.45
N ASN A 81 -42.22 -1.72 -7.68
CA ASN A 81 -43.07 -1.70 -8.89
C ASN A 81 -43.95 -0.47 -9.23
N GLY A 82 -43.64 0.15 -10.38
CA GLY A 82 -44.65 0.60 -11.35
C GLY A 82 -44.59 2.06 -11.86
N GLU A 83 -43.84 2.28 -12.94
CA GLU A 83 -44.01 3.23 -14.07
C GLU A 83 -44.34 4.74 -13.91
N ALA A 84 -43.34 5.56 -14.34
CA ALA A 84 -43.35 6.78 -15.19
C ALA A 84 -44.12 8.05 -14.71
N THR A 85 -43.59 9.29 -14.72
CA THR A 85 -42.76 10.01 -15.72
C THR A 85 -42.01 11.24 -15.16
N GLY A 86 -40.68 11.34 -15.43
CA GLY A 86 -39.89 12.58 -15.72
C GLY A 86 -39.15 13.31 -14.57
N PRO A 87 -38.04 14.06 -14.81
CA PRO A 87 -36.91 13.88 -15.75
C PRO A 87 -35.59 13.54 -15.02
N ALA A 88 -34.73 12.74 -15.66
CA ALA A 88 -33.45 12.27 -15.13
C ALA A 88 -32.32 13.30 -15.29
N LEU A 89 -31.60 13.58 -14.20
CA LEU A 89 -30.24 14.11 -14.24
C LEU A 89 -29.29 12.97 -14.61
N LEU A 90 -28.66 13.11 -15.77
CA LEU A 90 -27.67 12.19 -16.32
C LEU A 90 -26.36 12.30 -15.53
N SER A 91 -26.08 11.33 -14.66
CA SER A 91 -24.70 11.01 -14.28
C SER A 91 -24.08 10.18 -15.40
N LYS A 92 -23.19 10.80 -16.18
CA LYS A 92 -22.36 10.07 -17.15
C LYS A 92 -21.43 9.12 -16.39
N THR A 93 -21.59 7.83 -16.65
CA THR A 93 -20.68 6.77 -16.22
C THR A 93 -19.66 6.55 -17.34
N ALA A 94 -18.38 6.74 -17.07
CA ALA A 94 -17.32 6.30 -17.96
C ALA A 94 -17.42 4.78 -18.14
N ARG A 95 -17.28 4.28 -19.37
CA ARG A 95 -17.30 2.86 -19.73
C ARG A 95 -15.99 2.53 -20.42
N LEU A 96 -15.23 1.57 -19.88
CA LEU A 96 -14.12 0.94 -20.59
C LEU A 96 -14.60 -0.46 -21.04
N ASN A 97 -14.54 -0.75 -22.34
CA ASN A 97 -14.90 -2.05 -22.95
C ASN A 97 -16.23 -2.67 -22.50
N GLY A 98 -17.29 -1.85 -22.38
CA GLY A 98 -18.67 -2.34 -22.31
C GLY A 98 -19.07 -3.05 -21.01
N LYS A 99 -18.23 -3.05 -19.98
CA LYS A 99 -18.63 -3.45 -18.62
C LYS A 99 -18.79 -2.22 -17.71
N PRO A 100 -19.83 -2.16 -16.87
CA PRO A 100 -20.02 -1.05 -15.93
C PRO A 100 -18.94 -1.10 -14.85
N ILE A 101 -18.28 0.04 -14.63
CA ILE A 101 -17.32 0.24 -13.54
C ILE A 101 -18.15 0.32 -12.25
N LEU A 102 -17.90 -0.59 -11.29
CA LEU A 102 -18.52 -0.54 -9.98
C LEU A 102 -17.92 0.64 -9.19
N PRO A 103 -18.72 1.34 -8.35
CA PRO A 103 -18.25 2.47 -7.56
C PRO A 103 -17.39 1.95 -6.40
N THR A 104 -16.11 1.69 -6.67
CA THR A 104 -15.14 1.40 -5.60
C THR A 104 -13.84 2.19 -5.72
N GLU A 105 -13.63 3.02 -6.74
CA GLU A 105 -12.42 3.84 -6.84
C GLU A 105 -12.78 5.26 -7.28
N ASP A 106 -13.11 6.09 -6.29
CA ASP A 106 -12.82 7.52 -6.24
C ASP A 106 -13.13 8.01 -4.82
N HIS A 107 -12.54 7.32 -3.83
CA HIS A 107 -12.44 7.90 -2.51
C HIS A 107 -11.30 8.93 -2.57
N PRO A 108 -11.52 10.18 -2.12
CA PRO A 108 -10.41 11.05 -1.76
C PRO A 108 -9.46 10.24 -0.86
N ILE A 109 -8.16 10.29 -1.15
CA ILE A 109 -7.10 9.53 -0.46
C ILE A 109 -6.98 9.89 1.06
N ASP A 110 -7.88 10.70 1.60
CA ASP A 110 -8.16 10.79 3.03
C ASP A 110 -9.64 10.41 3.28
N PRO A 111 -9.96 9.46 4.18
CA PRO A 111 -11.24 9.54 4.86
C PRO A 111 -11.26 10.91 5.56
N THR A 112 -12.20 11.75 5.16
CA THR A 112 -12.52 12.98 5.89
C THR A 112 -12.66 12.63 7.36
N PRO A 113 -11.85 13.20 8.29
CA PRO A 113 -12.30 13.25 9.65
C PRO A 113 -13.61 14.03 9.61
N SER A 114 -14.72 13.36 9.91
CA SER A 114 -15.97 14.02 10.26
C SER A 114 -15.62 15.05 11.31
N ILE A 115 -15.63 16.33 10.93
CA ILE A 115 -15.39 17.44 11.82
C ILE A 115 -16.65 17.57 12.67
N ASP A 116 -16.75 16.72 13.69
CA ASP A 116 -17.27 17.19 14.96
C ASP A 116 -16.37 18.34 15.39
N SER A 117 -16.88 19.53 15.16
CA SER A 117 -16.19 20.80 15.31
C SER A 117 -15.99 21.10 16.79
N GLU A 118 -15.07 20.42 17.49
CA GLU A 118 -14.69 20.80 18.87
C GLU A 118 -13.41 20.16 19.46
N VAL A 119 -12.39 19.82 18.68
CA VAL A 119 -11.05 19.55 19.24
C VAL A 119 -10.07 20.64 18.80
N LYS A 120 -9.95 21.70 19.61
CA LYS A 120 -8.81 22.61 19.56
C LYS A 120 -7.55 21.75 19.76
N HIS A 121 -6.72 21.58 18.74
CA HIS A 121 -5.42 20.95 18.88
C HIS A 121 -4.59 21.75 19.90
N ILE A 122 -4.44 21.23 21.12
CA ILE A 122 -3.60 21.83 22.17
C ILE A 122 -2.10 21.64 21.86
N LYS A 123 -1.75 20.73 20.95
CA LYS A 123 -0.39 20.36 20.57
C LYS A 123 -0.22 20.32 19.05
N ASN A 124 0.96 20.72 18.59
CA ASN A 124 1.31 20.70 17.17
C ASN A 124 1.37 19.25 16.62
N PRO A 125 1.17 19.04 15.31
CA PRO A 125 1.22 17.68 14.71
C PRO A 125 2.51 16.93 15.04
N TRP A 126 3.67 17.58 14.96
CA TRP A 126 4.97 16.96 15.26
C TRP A 126 5.20 16.60 16.73
N GLU A 127 4.38 17.11 17.67
CA GLU A 127 4.49 16.80 19.11
C GLU A 127 3.72 15.53 19.49
N VAL A 128 2.72 15.13 18.70
CA VAL A 128 1.87 13.97 18.98
C VAL A 128 2.30 12.72 18.20
N VAL A 129 3.09 12.88 17.15
CA VAL A 129 3.50 11.78 16.27
C VAL A 129 4.58 10.93 16.91
N LYS A 130 4.38 9.61 16.87
CA LYS A 130 5.39 8.61 17.24
C LYS A 130 6.16 8.16 16.00
N GLN A 131 7.47 8.39 15.99
CA GLN A 131 8.37 7.93 14.93
C GLN A 131 8.69 6.44 15.07
N SER A 132 9.26 5.88 14.00
CA SER A 132 9.83 4.53 14.04
C SER A 132 11.04 4.47 14.98
N PRO A 133 11.34 3.32 15.61
CA PRO A 133 12.56 3.14 16.41
C PRO A 133 13.85 3.33 15.60
N LEU A 134 13.78 3.17 14.27
CA LEU A 134 14.89 3.45 13.37
C LEU A 134 15.14 4.97 13.26
N ASP A 135 14.12 5.75 12.99
CA ASP A 135 14.24 7.21 12.90
C ASP A 135 14.72 7.81 14.22
N ASP A 136 14.19 7.35 15.37
CA ASP A 136 14.66 7.82 16.70
C ASP A 136 16.15 7.53 16.96
N ARG A 137 16.72 6.47 16.34
CA ARG A 137 18.17 6.15 16.41
C ARG A 137 18.97 7.03 15.48
N LEU A 138 18.52 7.21 14.23
CA LEU A 138 19.19 8.05 13.23
C LEU A 138 19.14 9.53 13.62
N ASP A 139 18.11 9.97 14.32
CA ASP A 139 17.96 11.33 14.83
C ASP A 139 19.08 11.71 15.83
N LYS A 140 19.60 10.72 16.56
CA LYS A 140 20.69 10.91 17.54
C LYS A 140 22.08 10.89 16.91
N LYS A 141 22.23 10.39 15.68
CA LYS A 141 23.51 10.33 14.97
C LYS A 141 23.74 11.63 14.18
N ASP A 142 24.97 12.14 14.24
CA ASP A 142 25.40 13.28 13.43
C ASP A 142 25.82 12.85 12.01
N GLY A 143 26.29 11.61 11.86
CA GLY A 143 26.67 11.01 10.59
C GLY A 143 27.97 11.58 9.99
N LYS A 144 28.74 12.34 10.77
CA LYS A 144 29.98 12.95 10.30
C LYS A 144 31.00 11.88 9.94
N ILE A 145 31.66 12.05 8.80
CA ILE A 145 32.63 11.09 8.28
C ILE A 145 34.03 11.50 8.75
N PRO A 146 34.69 10.73 9.63
CA PRO A 146 36.00 11.09 10.14
C PRO A 146 37.06 11.02 9.03
N ARG A 147 37.95 12.02 8.97
CA ARG A 147 39.10 12.03 8.07
C ARG A 147 40.41 11.84 8.84
N GLY A 148 41.33 11.10 8.24
CA GLY A 148 42.72 11.05 8.70
C GLY A 148 43.46 12.36 8.41
N LYS A 149 44.62 12.55 9.05
CA LYS A 149 45.50 13.69 8.75
C LYS A 149 46.06 13.55 7.33
N ASP A 150 45.86 14.56 6.50
CA ASP A 150 46.51 14.64 5.18
C ASP A 150 48.01 14.92 5.36
N ALA A 151 48.85 14.04 4.84
CA ALA A 151 50.31 14.16 4.93
C ALA A 151 50.86 15.41 4.21
N LYS A 152 50.15 15.94 3.20
CA LYS A 152 50.63 17.05 2.36
C LYS A 152 50.10 18.41 2.81
N MET A 153 48.82 18.49 3.18
CA MET A 153 48.15 19.77 3.44
C MET A 153 48.02 20.10 4.94
N CYS A 154 48.04 19.12 5.85
CA CYS A 154 47.88 19.37 7.29
C CYS A 154 49.18 19.82 7.96
N ARG A 155 49.26 21.10 8.32
CA ARG A 155 50.41 21.71 9.04
C ARG A 155 50.20 21.83 10.56
N HIS A 156 49.65 20.81 11.19
CA HIS A 156 49.46 20.76 12.64
C HIS A 156 49.94 19.44 13.25
N GLY A 157 50.11 19.41 14.57
CA GLY A 157 50.43 18.19 15.32
C GLY A 157 49.33 17.12 15.23
N PRO A 158 49.55 15.89 15.75
CA PRO A 158 48.64 14.76 15.59
C PRO A 158 47.26 14.95 16.26
N LYS A 159 47.14 15.85 17.24
CA LYS A 159 45.87 16.22 17.90
C LYS A 159 45.31 17.57 17.43
N GLY A 160 45.96 18.22 16.47
CA GLY A 160 45.44 19.43 15.85
C GLY A 160 44.40 19.09 14.78
N MET A 161 43.64 20.10 14.36
CA MET A 161 42.66 19.98 13.28
C MET A 161 42.75 21.22 12.37
N CYS A 162 42.74 21.02 11.06
CA CYS A 162 42.56 22.08 10.06
C CYS A 162 41.50 21.66 9.03
N ASP A 163 41.14 22.54 8.12
CA ASP A 163 40.08 22.33 7.12
C ASP A 163 40.26 21.08 6.23
N TYR A 164 41.50 20.57 6.10
CA TYR A 164 41.81 19.36 5.33
C TYR A 164 41.60 18.06 6.12
N CYS A 165 41.45 18.12 7.45
CA CYS A 165 41.20 16.95 8.29
C CYS A 165 39.99 17.10 9.23
N THR A 166 39.17 18.15 9.06
CA THR A 166 37.85 18.24 9.70
C THR A 166 36.97 17.08 9.24
N PRO A 167 36.15 16.47 10.11
CA PRO A 167 35.16 15.48 9.68
C PRO A 167 34.25 16.07 8.60
N LEU A 168 33.97 15.30 7.55
CA LEU A 168 33.06 15.72 6.48
C LEU A 168 31.62 15.58 6.94
N ASP A 169 30.75 16.44 6.43
CA ASP A 169 29.32 16.33 6.67
C ASP A 169 28.71 15.19 5.82
N PRO A 170 27.61 14.57 6.27
CA PRO A 170 26.92 13.50 5.55
C PRO A 170 26.48 13.87 4.12
N PHE A 171 26.26 15.16 3.88
CA PHE A 171 25.78 15.73 2.62
C PHE A 171 26.89 16.37 1.77
N ASN A 172 28.17 16.06 2.05
CA ASN A 172 29.28 16.59 1.28
C ASN A 172 29.29 16.02 -0.15
N GLN A 173 29.10 16.87 -1.15
CA GLN A 173 28.97 16.44 -2.55
C GLN A 173 30.21 15.71 -3.06
N THR A 174 31.41 16.18 -2.73
CA THR A 174 32.67 15.53 -3.16
C THR A 174 32.78 14.10 -2.66
N TYR A 175 32.40 13.86 -1.40
CA TYR A 175 32.38 12.51 -0.84
C TYR A 175 31.35 11.61 -1.53
N LEU A 176 30.15 12.14 -1.78
CA LEU A 176 29.08 11.40 -2.45
C LEU A 176 29.49 11.02 -3.89
N ASP A 177 30.10 11.95 -4.63
CA ASP A 177 30.57 11.72 -6.00
C ASP A 177 31.71 10.68 -6.04
N GLU A 178 32.69 10.78 -5.13
CA GLU A 178 33.79 9.80 -5.00
C GLU A 178 33.27 8.38 -4.71
N LYS A 179 32.20 8.27 -3.92
CA LYS A 179 31.54 7.00 -3.60
C LYS A 179 30.45 6.59 -4.59
N LYS A 180 30.24 7.37 -5.67
CA LYS A 180 29.18 7.16 -6.68
C LYS A 180 27.78 7.11 -6.09
N ILE A 181 27.55 7.84 -5.00
CA ILE A 181 26.26 7.96 -4.35
C ILE A 181 25.49 9.09 -5.03
N LYS A 182 24.48 8.72 -5.85
CA LYS A 182 23.68 9.69 -6.63
C LYS A 182 22.85 10.66 -5.77
N TYR A 183 22.31 10.18 -4.65
CA TYR A 183 21.40 10.93 -3.78
C TYR A 183 21.83 10.79 -2.33
N MET A 184 21.70 11.85 -1.54
CA MET A 184 21.91 11.77 -0.10
C MET A 184 20.68 11.14 0.59
N SER A 185 20.88 10.56 1.77
CA SER A 185 19.77 10.06 2.60
C SER A 185 18.89 11.22 3.09
N VAL A 186 17.61 10.95 3.38
CA VAL A 186 16.69 11.95 3.95
C VAL A 186 17.21 12.54 5.26
N HIS A 187 17.90 11.75 6.06
CA HIS A 187 18.52 12.20 7.31
C HIS A 187 19.71 13.14 7.04
N ALA A 188 20.56 12.85 6.04
CA ALA A 188 21.59 13.79 5.61
C ALA A 188 21.02 15.10 5.06
N TYR A 189 19.93 15.01 4.28
CA TYR A 189 19.19 16.18 3.78
C TYR A 189 18.63 17.03 4.91
N MET A 190 18.01 16.40 5.91
CA MET A 190 17.50 17.08 7.11
C MET A 190 18.62 17.79 7.87
N ARG A 191 19.83 17.20 7.97
CA ARG A 191 20.99 17.87 8.60
C ARG A 191 21.53 19.03 7.76
N LYS A 192 21.34 19.00 6.44
CA LYS A 192 21.73 20.08 5.53
C LYS A 192 20.80 21.28 5.62
N THR A 193 19.49 21.04 5.71
CA THR A 193 18.47 22.10 5.74
C THR A 193 18.26 22.67 7.14
N ASN A 194 18.49 21.88 8.18
CA ASN A 194 18.26 22.27 9.55
C ASN A 194 19.53 22.76 10.28
N SER A 195 19.36 23.71 11.20
CA SER A 195 20.40 24.03 12.18
C SER A 195 20.44 22.95 13.26
N ALA A 196 21.64 22.54 13.68
CA ALA A 196 21.81 21.55 14.76
C ALA A 196 21.22 21.98 16.11
N THR A 197 20.99 23.29 16.31
CA THR A 197 20.34 23.84 17.50
C THR A 197 18.84 23.64 17.51
N ASN A 198 18.21 23.55 16.34
CA ASN A 198 16.76 23.44 16.19
C ASN A 198 16.35 21.97 16.24
N LYS A 199 15.94 21.52 17.43
CA LYS A 199 15.53 20.12 17.65
C LYS A 199 14.17 20.02 18.35
N PRO A 200 13.43 18.90 18.15
CA PRO A 200 12.12 18.71 18.75
C PRO A 200 12.09 18.82 20.29
N GLU A 201 13.21 18.59 20.97
CA GLU A 201 13.30 18.70 22.43
C GLU A 201 13.12 20.13 22.94
N LEU A 202 13.21 21.15 22.06
CA LEU A 202 12.92 22.55 22.40
C LEU A 202 11.41 22.83 22.60
N GLY A 203 10.52 21.89 22.25
CA GLY A 203 9.08 22.03 22.39
C GLY A 203 8.54 23.20 21.56
N SER A 204 8.06 24.26 22.22
CA SER A 204 7.37 25.38 21.57
C SER A 204 8.24 26.25 20.66
N SER A 205 9.57 26.21 20.82
CA SER A 205 10.51 26.97 19.98
C SER A 205 11.02 26.18 18.77
N PHE A 206 10.59 24.92 18.61
CA PHE A 206 10.98 24.07 17.49
C PHE A 206 10.26 24.49 16.21
N ILE A 207 11.02 24.66 15.12
CA ILE A 207 10.47 24.92 13.80
C ILE A 207 10.77 23.69 12.93
N PRO A 208 9.76 22.96 12.45
CA PRO A 208 10.01 21.79 11.61
C PRO A 208 10.71 22.22 10.31
N PRO A 209 11.92 21.69 10.01
CA PRO A 209 12.67 22.08 8.81
C PRO A 209 12.14 21.43 7.52
N LEU A 210 11.34 20.38 7.63
CA LEU A 210 10.75 19.68 6.49
C LEU A 210 9.33 20.17 6.26
N VAL A 211 9.04 20.53 5.00
CA VAL A 211 7.70 20.93 4.57
C VAL A 211 7.27 19.92 3.52
N GLU A 212 6.16 19.22 3.77
CA GLU A 212 5.57 18.33 2.78
C GLU A 212 5.03 19.18 1.61
N PRO A 213 5.33 18.83 0.33
CA PRO A 213 4.74 19.53 -0.80
C PRO A 213 3.22 19.54 -0.70
N TYR A 214 2.62 20.69 -0.93
CA TYR A 214 1.16 20.86 -0.93
C TYR A 214 0.74 21.70 -2.14
N TYR A 215 0.26 21.04 -3.18
CA TYR A 215 -0.11 21.66 -4.45
C TYR A 215 -1.62 21.76 -4.65
N ARG A 216 -2.38 21.49 -3.59
CA ARG A 216 -3.84 21.64 -3.54
C ARG A 216 -4.23 23.05 -3.08
N VAL A 217 -5.48 23.42 -3.34
CA VAL A 217 -6.05 24.67 -2.81
C VAL A 217 -6.19 24.56 -1.29
N LYS A 218 -5.71 25.57 -0.55
CA LYS A 218 -5.79 25.58 0.92
C LYS A 218 -7.26 25.58 1.38
N ARG A 219 -7.60 24.62 2.25
CA ARG A 219 -8.99 24.34 2.69
C ARG A 219 -9.61 25.40 3.59
N ASP A 220 -8.83 26.22 4.30
CA ASP A 220 -9.36 27.22 5.24
C ASP A 220 -8.77 28.60 4.93
N CYS A 221 -9.27 29.24 3.86
CA CYS A 221 -8.77 30.55 3.48
C CYS A 221 -9.32 31.67 4.40
N PRO A 222 -8.46 32.47 5.06
CA PRO A 222 -8.90 33.56 5.92
C PRO A 222 -9.37 34.81 5.15
N SER A 223 -9.49 34.77 3.82
CA SER A 223 -9.81 35.94 2.97
C SER A 223 -11.31 36.24 2.83
N GLY A 224 -12.19 35.45 3.45
CA GLY A 224 -13.65 35.70 3.45
C GLY A 224 -14.38 35.39 2.14
N HIS A 225 -13.70 34.84 1.13
CA HIS A 225 -14.36 34.26 -0.05
C HIS A 225 -14.93 32.88 0.27
N PRO A 226 -15.94 32.39 -0.49
CA PRO A 226 -16.42 31.01 -0.37
C PRO A 226 -15.28 30.00 -0.57
N GLN A 227 -15.41 28.82 0.04
CA GLN A 227 -14.42 27.77 -0.14
C GLN A 227 -14.34 27.30 -1.60
N TRP A 228 -13.19 26.76 -1.99
CA TRP A 228 -13.07 26.02 -3.25
C TRP A 228 -14.16 24.93 -3.27
N PRO A 229 -14.97 24.82 -4.34
CA PRO A 229 -14.75 25.34 -5.71
C PRO A 229 -15.37 26.71 -6.04
N GLU A 230 -16.13 27.31 -5.12
CA GLU A 230 -16.94 28.51 -5.40
C GLU A 230 -16.12 29.82 -5.32
N GLY A 231 -14.95 29.79 -4.71
CA GLY A 231 -14.08 30.96 -4.61
C GLY A 231 -12.61 30.60 -4.42
N ILE A 232 -11.74 31.35 -5.10
CA ILE A 232 -10.29 31.25 -4.98
C ILE A 232 -9.67 32.66 -4.89
N CYS A 233 -8.61 32.80 -4.10
CA CYS A 233 -7.81 34.01 -4.05
C CYS A 233 -6.31 33.68 -4.13
N THR A 234 -5.49 34.70 -4.34
CA THR A 234 -4.03 34.55 -4.46
C THR A 234 -3.35 33.98 -3.21
N LYS A 235 -4.01 33.99 -2.04
CA LYS A 235 -3.47 33.43 -0.79
C LYS A 235 -3.76 31.94 -0.61
N CYS A 236 -4.83 31.42 -1.22
CA CYS A 236 -5.18 30.00 -1.14
C CYS A 236 -4.80 29.19 -2.39
N GLN A 237 -4.63 29.85 -3.54
CA GLN A 237 -4.14 29.18 -4.75
C GLN A 237 -2.73 28.61 -4.51
N PRO A 238 -2.43 27.40 -5.01
CA PRO A 238 -1.08 26.85 -4.94
C PRO A 238 -0.12 27.66 -5.81
N SER A 239 1.17 27.61 -5.46
CA SER A 239 2.22 28.25 -6.26
C SER A 239 2.52 27.44 -7.52
N ALA A 240 3.14 28.08 -8.50
CA ALA A 240 3.67 27.37 -9.68
C ALA A 240 4.65 26.28 -9.24
N ILE A 241 4.51 25.10 -9.85
CA ILE A 241 5.34 23.93 -9.55
C ILE A 241 6.62 24.04 -10.38
N ILE A 242 7.77 23.90 -9.74
CA ILE A 242 9.07 23.85 -10.41
C ILE A 242 9.70 22.50 -10.08
N LEU A 243 9.53 21.55 -10.98
CA LEU A 243 10.11 20.21 -10.86
C LEU A 243 11.63 20.30 -10.98
N GLN A 244 12.29 19.93 -9.89
CA GLN A 244 13.73 19.79 -9.81
C GLN A 244 14.05 18.34 -9.45
N PRO A 245 15.13 17.75 -10.00
CA PRO A 245 15.56 16.44 -9.57
C PRO A 245 15.75 16.41 -8.05
N GLN A 246 15.02 15.51 -7.38
CA GLN A 246 15.05 15.42 -5.93
C GLN A 246 16.48 15.04 -5.48
N THR A 247 17.09 15.86 -4.62
CA THR A 247 18.50 15.66 -4.23
C THR A 247 18.70 14.60 -3.15
N PHE A 248 17.61 14.06 -2.61
CA PHE A 248 17.60 13.08 -1.53
C PHE A 248 16.63 11.95 -1.85
N ARG A 249 16.71 10.86 -1.09
CA ARG A 249 15.75 9.74 -1.14
C ARG A 249 15.43 9.26 0.28
N MET A 250 14.26 8.65 0.46
CA MET A 250 13.80 8.22 1.77
C MET A 250 14.47 6.90 2.18
N VAL A 251 14.57 5.97 1.24
CA VAL A 251 15.30 4.70 1.37
C VAL A 251 16.44 4.67 0.35
N ASP A 252 17.61 4.16 0.75
CA ASP A 252 18.82 4.14 -0.07
C ASP A 252 19.08 2.81 -0.77
N HIS A 253 18.67 1.72 -0.12
CA HIS A 253 18.98 0.36 -0.54
C HIS A 253 17.80 -0.59 -0.32
N VAL A 254 17.58 -1.51 -1.26
CA VAL A 254 16.62 -2.62 -1.14
C VAL A 254 17.40 -3.93 -1.02
N GLU A 255 17.37 -4.54 0.15
CA GLU A 255 18.07 -5.79 0.45
C GLU A 255 17.06 -6.93 0.49
N PHE A 256 17.17 -7.87 -0.45
CA PHE A 256 16.37 -9.10 -0.40
C PHE A 256 17.06 -10.11 0.50
N ALA A 257 16.38 -10.59 1.54
CA ALA A 257 17.01 -11.44 2.57
C ALA A 257 17.56 -12.77 2.01
N SER A 258 16.94 -13.29 0.94
CA SER A 258 17.37 -14.49 0.23
C SER A 258 17.03 -14.41 -1.26
N PRO A 259 17.91 -14.90 -2.16
CA PRO A 259 17.58 -15.07 -3.59
C PRO A 259 16.36 -15.97 -3.83
N GLY A 260 16.12 -16.95 -2.96
CA GLY A 260 14.98 -17.87 -3.06
C GLY A 260 13.62 -17.17 -3.05
N ILE A 261 13.52 -16.01 -2.40
CA ILE A 261 12.31 -15.18 -2.37
C ILE A 261 11.95 -14.72 -3.80
N ILE A 262 12.93 -14.19 -4.53
CA ILE A 262 12.72 -13.72 -5.91
C ILE A 262 12.49 -14.90 -6.85
N ASP A 263 13.24 -15.99 -6.68
CA ASP A 263 13.05 -17.17 -7.53
C ASP A 263 11.64 -17.77 -7.41
N LYS A 264 11.07 -17.80 -6.20
CA LYS A 264 9.67 -18.21 -5.98
C LYS A 264 8.67 -17.27 -6.63
N PHE A 265 8.90 -15.97 -6.54
CA PHE A 265 8.07 -14.95 -7.18
C PHE A 265 8.10 -15.13 -8.71
N LEU A 266 9.29 -15.30 -9.29
CA LEU A 266 9.48 -15.51 -10.74
C LEU A 266 8.93 -16.83 -11.27
N ASN A 267 8.68 -17.83 -10.41
CA ASN A 267 8.09 -19.09 -10.85
C ASN A 267 6.70 -18.94 -11.46
N ALA A 268 5.93 -17.90 -11.09
CA ALA A 268 4.67 -17.59 -11.76
C ALA A 268 4.93 -17.30 -13.25
N TRP A 269 5.77 -16.30 -13.53
CA TRP A 269 6.15 -15.92 -14.90
C TRP A 269 6.79 -17.08 -15.68
N ARG A 270 7.69 -17.87 -15.06
CA ARG A 270 8.34 -19.01 -15.74
C ARG A 270 7.35 -20.09 -16.20
N ARG A 271 6.20 -20.23 -15.52
CA ARG A 271 5.18 -21.23 -15.87
C ARG A 271 4.12 -20.68 -16.83
N THR A 272 3.85 -19.38 -16.79
CA THR A 272 2.69 -18.78 -17.47
C THR A 272 3.09 -17.90 -18.65
N GLY A 273 4.28 -17.28 -18.59
CA GLY A 273 4.72 -16.23 -19.51
C GLY A 273 4.03 -14.87 -19.31
N ALA A 274 3.12 -14.75 -18.33
CA ALA A 274 2.44 -13.51 -17.99
C ALA A 274 3.19 -12.76 -16.88
N GLN A 275 3.04 -11.43 -16.82
CA GLN A 275 3.61 -10.62 -15.76
C GLN A 275 2.97 -10.94 -14.40
N ARG A 276 3.58 -10.46 -13.33
CA ARG A 276 3.16 -10.70 -11.95
C ARG A 276 3.55 -9.53 -11.07
N MET A 277 2.66 -9.16 -10.15
CA MET A 277 2.88 -8.16 -9.11
C MET A 277 2.82 -8.79 -7.71
N GLY A 278 3.58 -8.24 -6.77
CA GLY A 278 3.56 -8.61 -5.36
C GLY A 278 3.84 -7.41 -4.46
N ILE A 279 3.43 -7.52 -3.21
CA ILE A 279 3.69 -6.57 -2.13
C ILE A 279 4.87 -7.07 -1.30
N LEU A 280 5.86 -6.21 -1.11
CA LEU A 280 7.07 -6.50 -0.35
C LEU A 280 6.77 -6.33 1.14
N TYR A 281 6.91 -7.41 1.91
CA TYR A 281 6.85 -7.39 3.36
C TYR A 281 8.25 -7.48 3.96
N GLY A 282 8.52 -6.62 4.92
CA GLY A 282 9.87 -6.39 5.38
C GLY A 282 9.97 -5.47 6.56
N ARG A 283 11.17 -4.93 6.77
CA ARG A 283 11.47 -3.95 7.81
C ARG A 283 12.55 -2.99 7.35
N TYR A 284 12.57 -1.78 7.90
CA TYR A 284 13.63 -0.83 7.65
C TYR A 284 14.78 -0.98 8.64
N MET A 285 16.02 -0.96 8.14
CA MET A 285 17.25 -1.02 8.93
C MET A 285 18.23 0.06 8.51
N GLU A 286 19.24 0.29 9.35
CA GLU A 286 20.34 1.20 9.01
C GLU A 286 21.20 0.60 7.89
N TYR A 287 21.64 1.46 6.97
CA TYR A 287 22.53 1.11 5.87
C TYR A 287 23.84 1.89 6.00
N GLU A 288 24.90 1.21 6.43
CA GLU A 288 26.17 1.86 6.80
C GLU A 288 27.02 2.30 5.61
N VAL A 289 26.76 1.78 4.41
CA VAL A 289 27.53 2.13 3.19
C VAL A 289 27.28 3.59 2.78
N VAL A 290 26.07 4.10 3.05
CA VAL A 290 25.69 5.49 2.78
C VAL A 290 25.57 6.24 4.11
N PRO A 291 26.07 7.50 4.21
CA PRO A 291 25.94 8.28 5.44
C PRO A 291 24.48 8.44 5.88
N LEU A 292 24.18 7.95 7.10
CA LEU A 292 22.82 7.91 7.66
C LEU A 292 21.80 7.21 6.75
N GLY A 293 22.25 6.20 6.01
CA GLY A 293 21.43 5.50 5.04
C GLY A 293 20.36 4.60 5.67
N ILE A 294 19.28 4.38 4.93
CA ILE A 294 18.22 3.44 5.29
C ILE A 294 18.13 2.36 4.23
N LYS A 295 18.02 1.09 4.64
CA LYS A 295 17.69 -0.02 3.76
C LYS A 295 16.34 -0.64 4.09
N ALA A 296 15.59 -1.03 3.06
CA ALA A 296 14.42 -1.88 3.18
C ALA A 296 14.86 -3.34 3.06
N VAL A 297 14.71 -4.12 4.13
CA VAL A 297 15.01 -5.55 4.13
C VAL A 297 13.72 -6.31 3.84
N VAL A 298 13.67 -6.97 2.68
CA VAL A 298 12.52 -7.74 2.21
C VAL A 298 12.66 -9.18 2.69
N GLU A 299 11.64 -9.67 3.39
CA GLU A 299 11.59 -11.00 4.00
C GLU A 299 10.57 -11.91 3.32
N ALA A 300 9.49 -11.33 2.77
CA ALA A 300 8.46 -12.06 2.04
C ALA A 300 7.83 -11.19 0.94
N ILE A 301 7.22 -11.82 -0.05
CA ILE A 301 6.45 -11.17 -1.11
C ILE A 301 5.06 -11.78 -1.11
N TYR A 302 4.04 -10.98 -0.81
CA TYR A 302 2.64 -11.43 -0.87
C TYR A 302 2.04 -11.08 -2.23
N GLU A 303 1.31 -11.99 -2.86
CA GLU A 303 0.73 -11.79 -4.18
C GLU A 303 -0.77 -11.47 -4.05
N PRO A 304 -1.21 -10.20 -4.18
CA PRO A 304 -2.62 -9.86 -4.06
C PRO A 304 -3.44 -10.42 -5.24
N PRO A 305 -4.78 -10.48 -5.11
CA PRO A 305 -5.66 -10.88 -6.21
C PRO A 305 -5.46 -9.99 -7.44
N GLN A 306 -5.09 -10.59 -8.56
CA GLN A 306 -4.72 -9.88 -9.79
C GLN A 306 -5.05 -10.69 -11.04
N VAL A 307 -5.18 -9.99 -12.17
CA VAL A 307 -5.30 -10.56 -13.51
C VAL A 307 -4.03 -10.21 -14.27
N ASP A 308 -3.27 -11.25 -14.58
CA ASP A 308 -1.96 -11.16 -15.20
C ASP A 308 -2.07 -11.26 -16.73
N GLU A 309 -1.51 -10.28 -17.44
CA GLU A 309 -1.38 -10.27 -18.90
C GLU A 309 0.11 -10.24 -19.30
N VAL A 310 0.40 -10.30 -20.60
CA VAL A 310 1.79 -10.36 -21.10
C VAL A 310 2.47 -8.99 -21.00
N ASP A 311 1.70 -7.92 -21.11
CA ASP A 311 2.13 -6.52 -21.19
C ASP A 311 1.56 -5.64 -20.06
N GLY A 312 0.85 -6.23 -19.10
CA GLY A 312 0.28 -5.50 -17.98
C GLY A 312 -0.29 -6.39 -16.88
N VAL A 313 -0.65 -5.77 -15.76
CA VAL A 313 -1.30 -6.42 -14.62
C VAL A 313 -2.46 -5.54 -14.17
N SER A 314 -3.62 -6.15 -13.97
CA SER A 314 -4.80 -5.48 -13.40
C SER A 314 -5.09 -6.02 -12.01
N LEU A 315 -5.19 -5.14 -11.02
CA LEU A 315 -5.46 -5.53 -9.64
C LEU A 315 -6.94 -5.70 -9.39
N ASN A 316 -7.29 -6.75 -8.67
CA ASN A 316 -8.63 -6.92 -8.11
C ASN A 316 -8.66 -6.37 -6.67
N ALA A 317 -9.86 -6.23 -6.12
CA ALA A 317 -10.03 -5.78 -4.75
C ALA A 317 -9.31 -6.72 -3.77
N TRP A 318 -8.47 -6.15 -2.90
CA TRP A 318 -7.72 -6.89 -1.90
C TRP A 318 -8.49 -6.90 -0.57
N GLU A 319 -9.43 -7.83 -0.42
CA GLU A 319 -10.33 -7.87 0.74
C GLU A 319 -9.62 -8.17 2.07
N ASN A 320 -8.61 -9.05 2.05
CA ASN A 320 -7.89 -9.52 3.23
C ASN A 320 -6.62 -8.72 3.57
N GLU A 321 -6.45 -7.51 3.02
CA GLU A 321 -5.24 -6.70 3.24
C GLU A 321 -4.96 -6.45 4.74
N GLN A 322 -5.98 -6.08 5.52
CA GLN A 322 -5.83 -5.77 6.93
C GLN A 322 -5.42 -7.00 7.77
N GLU A 323 -5.90 -8.18 7.38
CA GLU A 323 -5.55 -9.45 8.02
C GLU A 323 -4.09 -9.81 7.77
N ILE A 324 -3.62 -9.70 6.52
CA ILE A 324 -2.21 -9.94 6.17
C ILE A 324 -1.30 -8.93 6.87
N ASN A 325 -1.70 -7.65 6.92
CA ASN A 325 -0.97 -6.63 7.66
C ASN A 325 -0.88 -6.92 9.16
N ARG A 326 -1.92 -7.53 9.76
CA ARG A 326 -1.89 -7.97 11.15
C ARG A 326 -0.85 -9.09 11.35
N ILE A 327 -0.82 -10.09 10.47
CA ILE A 327 0.16 -11.19 10.53
C ILE A 327 1.58 -10.68 10.34
N ALA A 328 1.78 -9.78 9.38
CA ALA A 328 3.05 -9.10 9.20
C ALA A 328 3.48 -8.37 10.48
N ASN A 329 2.59 -7.60 11.10
CA ASN A 329 2.87 -6.89 12.35
C ASN A 329 3.24 -7.85 13.51
N LEU A 330 2.57 -9.00 13.61
CA LEU A 330 2.92 -10.05 14.59
C LEU A 330 4.31 -10.65 14.34
N CYS A 331 4.73 -10.72 13.07
CA CYS A 331 6.07 -11.12 12.67
C CYS A 331 7.10 -9.97 12.78
N GLY A 332 6.69 -8.77 13.18
CA GLY A 332 7.55 -7.58 13.21
C GLY A 332 7.90 -7.03 11.82
N LEU A 333 7.01 -7.24 10.85
CA LEU A 333 7.11 -6.82 9.46
C LEU A 333 6.01 -5.82 9.12
N GLU A 334 6.27 -5.00 8.12
CA GLU A 334 5.31 -4.06 7.53
C GLU A 334 5.40 -4.09 6.00
N GLN A 335 4.43 -3.48 5.32
CA GLN A 335 4.52 -3.27 3.88
C GLN A 335 5.64 -2.27 3.59
N VAL A 336 6.72 -2.75 2.97
CA VAL A 336 7.89 -1.91 2.65
C VAL A 336 7.94 -1.45 1.21
N GLY A 337 7.14 -2.05 0.32
CA GLY A 337 7.12 -1.66 -1.07
C GLY A 337 6.27 -2.57 -1.95
N VAL A 338 6.38 -2.36 -3.25
CA VAL A 338 5.74 -3.16 -4.30
C VAL A 338 6.80 -3.66 -5.28
N ILE A 339 6.57 -4.83 -5.85
CA ILE A 339 7.40 -5.41 -6.90
C ILE A 339 6.53 -5.90 -8.05
N TRP A 340 6.96 -5.68 -9.28
CA TRP A 340 6.36 -6.33 -10.44
C TRP A 340 7.41 -6.78 -11.45
N THR A 341 6.98 -7.65 -12.35
CA THR A 341 7.78 -8.14 -13.46
C THR A 341 7.42 -7.40 -14.73
N ASP A 342 8.44 -7.16 -15.53
CA ASP A 342 8.35 -6.74 -16.92
C ASP A 342 9.35 -7.62 -17.67
N LEU A 343 9.03 -8.91 -17.78
CA LEU A 343 9.92 -9.92 -18.35
C LEU A 343 9.36 -10.45 -19.66
N LEU A 344 10.24 -10.57 -20.65
CA LEU A 344 9.95 -11.17 -21.94
C LEU A 344 11.12 -12.07 -22.30
N ASP A 345 10.86 -13.34 -22.55
CA ASP A 345 11.90 -14.30 -22.96
C ASP A 345 12.49 -13.91 -24.32
N ALA A 346 13.81 -13.98 -24.46
CA ALA A 346 14.49 -13.65 -25.71
C ALA A 346 14.36 -14.75 -26.78
N GLY A 347 13.71 -15.87 -26.44
CA GLY A 347 13.44 -16.98 -27.38
C GLY A 347 14.67 -17.82 -27.73
N LYS A 348 15.77 -17.67 -26.97
CA LYS A 348 17.01 -18.42 -27.16
C LYS A 348 17.02 -19.76 -26.40
N GLY A 349 16.05 -20.00 -25.53
CA GLY A 349 15.93 -21.22 -24.73
C GLY A 349 16.96 -21.35 -23.60
N ASP A 350 17.69 -20.27 -23.29
CA ASP A 350 18.68 -20.16 -22.23
C ASP A 350 18.14 -19.44 -20.98
N GLY A 351 16.89 -18.99 -21.01
CA GLY A 351 16.27 -18.20 -19.95
C GLY A 351 16.67 -16.72 -19.97
N SER A 352 17.31 -16.23 -21.04
CA SER A 352 17.63 -14.81 -21.19
C SER A 352 16.38 -13.97 -21.44
N ALA A 353 16.35 -12.78 -20.84
CA ALA A 353 15.25 -11.84 -20.98
C ALA A 353 15.63 -10.68 -21.93
N VAL A 354 14.66 -10.15 -22.65
CA VAL A 354 14.84 -8.97 -23.52
C VAL A 354 15.06 -7.72 -22.67
N CYS A 355 16.10 -6.95 -23.01
CA CYS A 355 16.33 -5.63 -22.40
C CYS A 355 15.41 -4.59 -23.05
N LYS A 356 14.24 -4.39 -22.45
CA LYS A 356 13.27 -3.37 -22.90
C LYS A 356 13.34 -2.06 -22.14
N ARG A 357 13.99 -2.04 -20.97
CA ARG A 357 14.16 -0.84 -20.12
C ARG A 357 15.60 -0.39 -20.13
N HIS A 358 15.92 0.63 -20.92
CA HIS A 358 17.24 1.22 -21.04
C HIS A 358 17.14 2.72 -21.39
N ALA A 359 18.28 3.37 -21.59
CA ALA A 359 18.35 4.82 -21.81
C ALA A 359 17.57 5.30 -23.05
N ASP A 360 17.46 4.49 -24.12
CA ASP A 360 16.76 4.87 -25.35
C ASP A 360 15.27 4.51 -25.34
N SER A 361 14.79 3.86 -24.27
CA SER A 361 13.38 3.53 -24.07
C SER A 361 12.84 4.28 -22.84
N TYR A 362 12.58 3.58 -21.75
CA TYR A 362 12.14 4.13 -20.47
C TYR A 362 12.59 3.22 -19.34
N PHE A 363 12.72 3.80 -18.14
CA PHE A 363 12.98 3.04 -16.92
C PHE A 363 11.68 2.70 -16.17
N LEU A 364 10.79 3.68 -16.05
CA LEU A 364 9.44 3.56 -15.52
C LEU A 364 8.47 4.21 -16.49
N ALA A 365 7.35 3.54 -16.76
CA ALA A 365 6.29 4.11 -17.56
C ALA A 365 5.49 5.14 -16.74
N SER A 366 4.89 6.13 -17.41
CA SER A 366 4.06 7.15 -16.78
C SER A 366 2.91 6.56 -15.94
N GLN A 367 2.27 5.48 -16.40
CA GLN A 367 1.23 4.77 -15.64
C GLN A 367 1.78 4.11 -14.37
N GLU A 368 2.96 3.50 -14.44
CA GLU A 368 3.62 2.89 -13.28
C GLU A 368 4.03 3.94 -12.24
N VAL A 369 4.45 5.13 -12.69
CA VAL A 369 4.74 6.27 -11.82
C VAL A 369 3.51 6.71 -11.05
N CYS A 370 2.36 6.87 -11.73
CA CYS A 370 1.10 7.21 -11.08
C CYS A 370 0.65 6.12 -10.09
N PHE A 371 0.78 4.84 -10.46
CA PHE A 371 0.47 3.72 -9.58
C PHE A 371 1.35 3.73 -8.32
N ALA A 372 2.66 3.81 -8.49
CA ALA A 372 3.61 3.86 -7.37
C ALA A 372 3.37 5.09 -6.48
N ALA A 373 3.09 6.25 -7.06
CA ALA A 373 2.78 7.47 -6.32
C ALA A 373 1.51 7.34 -5.46
N ARG A 374 0.46 6.66 -5.97
CA ARG A 374 -0.75 6.34 -5.19
C ARG A 374 -0.44 5.41 -4.02
N MET A 375 0.34 4.36 -4.26
CA MET A 375 0.75 3.43 -3.20
C MET A 375 1.58 4.13 -2.11
N GLN A 376 2.50 5.02 -2.50
CA GLN A 376 3.26 5.84 -1.56
C GLN A 376 2.40 6.84 -0.81
N ALA A 377 1.38 7.41 -1.46
CA ALA A 377 0.46 8.33 -0.83
C ALA A 377 -0.31 7.67 0.31
N GLN A 378 -0.67 6.38 0.16
CA GLN A 378 -1.35 5.55 1.17
C GLN A 378 -0.43 5.13 2.33
N HIS A 379 0.90 5.17 2.13
CA HIS A 379 1.90 4.77 3.13
C HIS A 379 2.79 5.95 3.56
N PRO A 380 2.26 7.03 4.16
CA PRO A 380 3.06 8.17 4.58
C PRO A 380 3.96 7.83 5.78
N LYS A 381 5.17 8.39 5.82
CA LYS A 381 6.08 8.18 6.94
C LYS A 381 5.85 9.21 8.07
N PRO A 382 5.55 8.78 9.31
CA PRO A 382 5.46 9.70 10.45
C PRO A 382 6.82 10.34 10.76
N SER A 383 6.83 11.66 10.98
CA SER A 383 8.05 12.43 11.26
C SER A 383 7.80 13.59 12.21
N LYS A 384 8.60 13.68 13.27
CA LYS A 384 8.60 14.85 14.20
C LYS A 384 9.25 16.09 13.59
N TRP A 385 9.79 15.99 12.38
CA TRP A 385 10.54 17.07 11.73
C TRP A 385 9.76 17.78 10.63
N SER A 386 8.49 17.42 10.42
CA SER A 386 7.60 18.07 9.46
C SER A 386 6.44 18.79 10.14
N ASP A 387 6.01 19.88 9.50
CA ASP A 387 4.83 20.67 9.82
C ASP A 387 3.53 19.86 9.94
N THR A 388 3.33 18.85 9.08
CA THR A 388 2.13 17.98 9.12
C THR A 388 2.30 16.76 10.02
N GLY A 389 3.49 16.57 10.62
CA GLY A 389 3.83 15.39 11.41
C GLY A 389 4.13 14.15 10.55
N ARG A 390 4.22 14.28 9.22
CA ARG A 390 4.58 13.21 8.29
C ARG A 390 5.41 13.79 7.14
N PHE A 391 6.33 13.02 6.59
CA PHE A 391 7.15 13.49 5.47
C PHE A 391 7.57 12.36 4.55
N GLY A 392 7.16 12.46 3.29
CA GLY A 392 7.41 11.43 2.28
C GLY A 392 6.83 10.07 2.64
N SER A 393 7.38 9.03 2.04
CA SER A 393 7.04 7.63 2.28
C SER A 393 8.32 6.79 2.30
N ASN A 394 8.36 5.68 3.03
CA ASN A 394 9.45 4.71 2.88
C ASN A 394 9.14 3.64 1.82
N PHE A 395 7.93 3.62 1.28
CA PHE A 395 7.46 2.59 0.37
C PHE A 395 8.25 2.61 -0.93
N VAL A 396 8.95 1.51 -1.21
CA VAL A 396 9.83 1.35 -2.38
C VAL A 396 9.10 0.68 -3.55
N THR A 397 9.63 0.86 -4.75
CA THR A 397 9.10 0.27 -5.98
C THR A 397 10.19 -0.53 -6.66
N CYS A 398 9.98 -1.81 -6.90
CA CYS A 398 10.93 -2.70 -7.59
C CYS A 398 10.34 -3.21 -8.90
N VAL A 399 11.14 -3.18 -9.95
CA VAL A 399 10.79 -3.71 -11.27
C VAL A 399 11.81 -4.77 -11.64
N ILE A 400 11.33 -5.97 -11.99
CA ILE A 400 12.18 -7.05 -12.49
C ILE A 400 12.14 -7.05 -14.02
N SER A 401 13.29 -6.85 -14.67
CA SER A 401 13.42 -6.78 -16.14
C SER A 401 14.78 -7.32 -16.60
N GLY A 402 14.95 -7.56 -17.90
CA GLY A 402 16.24 -7.91 -18.49
C GLY A 402 17.23 -6.74 -18.49
N ASN A 403 18.48 -6.98 -18.09
CA ASN A 403 19.58 -6.03 -18.26
C ASN A 403 20.17 -6.09 -19.68
N GLU A 404 21.15 -5.23 -19.99
CA GLU A 404 21.84 -5.19 -21.30
C GLU A 404 22.54 -6.52 -21.66
N GLN A 405 22.88 -7.34 -20.67
CA GLN A 405 23.48 -8.66 -20.83
C GLN A 405 22.44 -9.77 -21.09
N GLY A 406 21.14 -9.45 -20.98
CA GLY A 406 20.04 -10.40 -21.11
C GLY A 406 19.77 -11.23 -19.85
N GLU A 407 20.35 -10.85 -18.71
CA GLU A 407 20.09 -11.48 -17.41
C GLU A 407 18.91 -10.80 -16.72
N ILE A 408 18.18 -11.58 -15.90
CA ILE A 408 17.09 -11.05 -15.08
C ILE A 408 17.70 -10.19 -13.97
N SER A 409 17.35 -8.91 -13.96
CA SER A 409 17.85 -7.91 -13.02
C SER A 409 16.70 -7.19 -12.34
N ILE A 410 16.98 -6.60 -11.18
CA ILE A 410 16.02 -5.79 -10.43
C ILE A 410 16.43 -4.33 -10.57
N SER A 411 15.47 -3.45 -10.74
CA SER A 411 15.68 -2.01 -10.64
C SER A 411 14.75 -1.45 -9.57
N ALA A 412 15.32 -0.70 -8.63
CA ALA A 412 14.59 -0.15 -7.50
C ALA A 412 14.47 1.37 -7.63
N TYR A 413 13.26 1.86 -7.41
CA TYR A 413 12.87 3.25 -7.58
C TYR A 413 11.98 3.70 -6.43
N GLN A 414 11.81 5.01 -6.35
CA GLN A 414 10.90 5.64 -5.43
C GLN A 414 10.39 6.93 -6.07
N MET A 415 9.09 7.24 -6.00
CA MET A 415 8.60 8.49 -6.59
C MET A 415 9.02 9.67 -5.72
N SER A 416 9.21 10.83 -6.35
CA SER A 416 9.54 12.07 -5.65
C SER A 416 8.34 12.55 -4.84
N ASN A 417 8.60 13.33 -3.79
CA ASN A 417 7.51 13.90 -2.99
C ASN A 417 6.60 14.80 -3.83
N ASP A 418 7.16 15.48 -4.83
CA ASP A 418 6.42 16.31 -5.77
C ASP A 418 5.53 15.44 -6.68
N ALA A 419 6.02 14.28 -7.15
CA ALA A 419 5.22 13.34 -7.93
C ALA A 419 4.03 12.81 -7.11
N VAL A 420 4.27 12.44 -5.84
CA VAL A 420 3.21 11.98 -4.94
C VAL A 420 2.16 13.06 -4.72
N GLU A 421 2.57 14.32 -4.47
CA GLU A 421 1.61 15.41 -4.27
C GLU A 421 0.89 15.80 -5.57
N MET A 422 1.55 15.77 -6.74
CA MET A 422 0.89 16.03 -8.02
C MET A 422 -0.18 14.98 -8.35
N VAL A 423 0.06 13.71 -8.00
CA VAL A 423 -0.95 12.65 -8.16
C VAL A 423 -2.07 12.82 -7.13
N ARG A 424 -1.76 13.18 -5.87
CA ARG A 424 -2.78 13.52 -4.84
C ARG A 424 -3.63 14.73 -5.21
N ALA A 425 -3.05 15.68 -5.94
CA ALA A 425 -3.71 16.90 -6.40
C ALA A 425 -4.41 16.74 -7.77
N ASP A 426 -4.34 15.54 -8.36
CA ASP A 426 -4.90 15.24 -9.70
C ASP A 426 -4.38 16.18 -10.80
N ILE A 427 -3.09 16.55 -10.74
CA ILE A 427 -2.45 17.50 -11.68
C ILE A 427 -1.89 16.80 -12.92
N ILE A 428 -1.41 15.56 -12.76
CA ILE A 428 -0.72 14.82 -13.81
C ILE A 428 -1.45 13.52 -14.16
N GLU A 429 -1.38 13.14 -15.44
CA GLU A 429 -1.93 11.87 -15.92
C GLU A 429 -0.99 11.17 -16.92
N PRO A 430 -1.04 9.83 -17.01
CA PRO A 430 -0.21 9.08 -17.95
C PRO A 430 -0.51 9.47 -19.40
N SER A 431 0.55 9.61 -20.20
CA SER A 431 0.42 9.84 -21.65
C SER A 431 0.43 8.54 -22.45
N ALA A 432 0.13 8.63 -23.75
CA ALA A 432 0.31 7.51 -24.68
C ALA A 432 1.78 7.11 -24.87
N ASP A 433 2.71 8.05 -24.65
CA ASP A 433 4.15 7.79 -24.60
C ASP A 433 4.54 7.46 -23.14
N PRO A 434 5.14 6.28 -22.86
CA PRO A 434 5.53 5.90 -21.51
C PRO A 434 6.60 6.83 -20.91
N THR A 435 7.38 7.54 -21.74
CA THR A 435 8.44 8.46 -21.30
C THR A 435 7.93 9.83 -20.89
N GLN A 436 6.68 10.16 -21.23
CA GLN A 436 6.10 11.49 -21.01
C GLN A 436 4.90 11.40 -20.06
N MET A 437 4.78 12.40 -19.20
CA MET A 437 3.65 12.64 -18.31
C MET A 437 2.85 13.84 -18.81
N LEU A 438 1.52 13.72 -18.91
CA LEU A 438 0.65 14.83 -19.28
C LEU A 438 0.33 15.67 -18.05
N VAL A 439 0.24 16.99 -18.26
CA VAL A 439 -0.38 17.90 -17.30
C VAL A 439 -1.84 18.03 -17.68
N ARG A 440 -2.75 17.69 -16.76
CA ARG A 440 -4.20 17.72 -17.02
C ARG A 440 -4.65 19.14 -17.37
N GLU A 441 -5.69 19.23 -18.18
CA GLU A 441 -6.34 20.50 -18.48
C GLU A 441 -7.32 20.91 -17.37
N GLU A 442 -7.56 22.22 -17.27
CA GLU A 442 -8.55 22.81 -16.35
C GLU A 442 -9.99 22.51 -16.80
N GLU A 443 -10.19 22.26 -18.09
CA GLU A 443 -11.45 21.88 -18.68
C GLU A 443 -11.59 20.35 -18.65
N GLU A 444 -12.74 19.85 -18.20
CA GLU A 444 -13.08 18.43 -18.32
C GLU A 444 -13.43 18.10 -19.78
N ASP A 445 -13.43 16.82 -20.14
CA ASP A 445 -13.77 16.33 -21.50
C ASP A 445 -15.16 16.82 -22.00
N ASP A 446 -16.02 17.22 -21.07
CA ASP A 446 -17.36 17.77 -21.33
C ASP A 446 -17.38 19.30 -21.57
N GLY A 447 -16.22 19.97 -21.53
CA GLY A 447 -16.09 21.42 -21.74
C GLY A 447 -16.49 22.29 -20.53
N SER A 448 -16.71 21.68 -19.36
CA SER A 448 -16.91 22.38 -18.09
C SER A 448 -15.59 22.58 -17.37
N ILE A 449 -15.39 23.75 -16.75
CA ILE A 449 -14.28 23.99 -15.83
C ILE A 449 -14.38 22.96 -14.70
N SER A 450 -13.32 22.18 -14.50
CA SER A 450 -13.30 21.15 -13.48
C SER A 450 -13.51 21.80 -12.12
N ARG A 451 -14.59 21.39 -11.45
CA ARG A 451 -14.95 21.91 -10.13
C ARG A 451 -14.15 21.21 -9.02
N THR A 452 -13.28 20.27 -9.35
CA THR A 452 -12.63 19.39 -8.38
C THR A 452 -11.14 19.66 -8.22
N ARG A 453 -10.47 20.26 -9.22
CA ARG A 453 -9.01 20.48 -9.22
C ARG A 453 -8.61 21.86 -9.74
N TYR A 454 -7.39 22.29 -9.39
CA TYR A 454 -6.77 23.52 -9.88
C TYR A 454 -5.39 23.16 -10.42
N ILE A 455 -5.08 23.55 -11.65
CA ILE A 455 -3.84 23.20 -12.34
C ILE A 455 -2.91 24.42 -12.39
N PRO A 456 -1.95 24.54 -11.45
CA PRO A 456 -0.98 25.63 -11.51
C PRO A 456 -0.09 25.53 -12.77
N GLU A 457 0.68 26.58 -13.04
CA GLU A 457 1.76 26.47 -14.01
C GLU A 457 2.78 25.45 -13.50
N VAL A 458 3.18 24.53 -14.39
CA VAL A 458 4.16 23.48 -14.09
C VAL A 458 5.37 23.72 -14.98
N PHE A 459 6.53 23.86 -14.37
CA PHE A 459 7.82 24.00 -15.03
C PHE A 459 8.74 22.86 -14.59
N TYR A 460 9.69 22.47 -15.43
CA TYR A 460 10.79 21.58 -15.04
C TYR A 460 12.14 22.21 -15.36
N ARG A 461 13.15 21.90 -14.53
CA ARG A 461 14.50 22.46 -14.65
C ARG A 461 15.43 21.44 -15.31
N ARG A 462 15.95 21.78 -16.49
CA ARG A 462 16.99 21.00 -17.18
C ARG A 462 18.35 21.68 -17.13
N ILE A 463 19.40 20.87 -17.16
CA ILE A 463 20.78 21.34 -17.33
C ILE A 463 21.11 21.22 -18.82
N ASN A 464 21.41 22.34 -19.47
CA ASN A 464 21.80 22.33 -20.88
C ASN A 464 23.26 21.89 -21.07
N GLU A 465 23.70 21.77 -22.32
CA GLU A 465 25.06 21.38 -22.71
C GLU A 465 26.18 22.26 -22.11
N TYR A 466 25.84 23.48 -21.67
CA TYR A 466 26.77 24.43 -21.04
C TYR A 466 26.74 24.39 -19.51
N GLY A 467 25.98 23.46 -18.91
CA GLY A 467 25.83 23.37 -17.45
C GLY A 467 24.90 24.43 -16.86
N ALA A 468 24.20 25.21 -17.69
CA ALA A 468 23.27 26.23 -17.25
C ALA A 468 21.87 25.63 -17.01
N ASN A 469 21.18 26.21 -16.04
CA ASN A 469 19.85 25.76 -15.66
C ASN A 469 18.79 26.49 -16.47
N VAL A 470 18.00 25.75 -17.24
CA VAL A 470 16.91 26.25 -18.06
C VAL A 470 15.59 25.75 -17.46
N GLN A 471 14.64 26.67 -17.28
CA GLN A 471 13.27 26.32 -16.91
C GLN A 471 12.45 26.19 -18.18
N GLU A 472 11.81 25.05 -18.37
CA GLU A 472 10.91 24.79 -19.48
C GLU A 472 9.48 24.58 -18.97
N ASN A 473 8.51 24.99 -19.78
CA ASN A 473 7.10 24.76 -19.50
C ASN A 473 6.79 23.27 -19.67
N ALA A 474 6.17 22.66 -18.66
CA ALA A 474 5.82 21.26 -18.65
C ALA A 474 4.51 20.94 -19.40
N LYS A 475 3.74 21.97 -19.79
CA LYS A 475 2.53 21.79 -20.62
C LYS A 475 2.90 21.66 -22.10
N PRO A 476 2.33 20.70 -22.86
CA PRO A 476 1.30 19.73 -22.43
C PRO A 476 1.86 18.46 -21.77
N ALA A 477 3.12 18.13 -22.05
CA ALA A 477 3.78 16.93 -21.53
C ALA A 477 5.23 17.21 -21.12
N PHE A 478 5.73 16.44 -20.16
CA PHE A 478 7.12 16.52 -19.71
C PHE A 478 7.71 15.14 -19.38
N PRO A 479 9.04 14.99 -19.37
CA PRO A 479 9.68 13.70 -19.12
C PRO A 479 9.45 13.14 -17.71
N VAL A 480 9.15 11.83 -17.62
CA VAL A 480 8.89 11.14 -16.33
C VAL A 480 10.12 10.98 -15.43
N GLU A 481 11.32 11.15 -15.97
CA GLU A 481 12.60 11.03 -15.25
C GLU A 481 12.74 11.97 -14.04
N TYR A 482 12.01 13.09 -14.03
CA TYR A 482 11.98 14.03 -12.91
C TYR A 482 11.11 13.56 -11.73
N LEU A 483 10.31 12.50 -11.92
CA LEU A 483 9.29 12.07 -10.97
C LEU A 483 9.74 10.92 -10.06
N PHE A 484 10.95 10.39 -10.26
CA PHE A 484 11.45 9.29 -9.43
C PHE A 484 12.95 9.42 -9.13
N VAL A 485 13.36 8.76 -8.06
CA VAL A 485 14.75 8.60 -7.64
C VAL A 485 15.13 7.12 -7.70
N THR A 486 16.41 6.84 -7.96
CA THR A 486 16.92 5.47 -8.08
C THR A 486 17.52 4.99 -6.77
N LEU A 487 17.22 3.74 -6.41
CA LEU A 487 17.76 3.05 -5.25
C LEU A 487 18.77 1.99 -5.67
N THR A 488 19.67 1.67 -4.76
CA THR A 488 20.51 0.48 -4.91
C THR A 488 19.75 -0.75 -4.45
N HIS A 489 20.12 -1.94 -4.95
CA HIS A 489 19.53 -3.20 -4.50
C HIS A 489 20.63 -4.25 -4.34
N GLY A 490 20.35 -5.32 -3.60
CA GLY A 490 21.29 -6.41 -3.43
C GLY A 490 20.79 -7.50 -2.50
N PHE A 491 21.72 -8.43 -2.23
CA PHE A 491 21.55 -9.50 -1.27
C PHE A 491 22.57 -9.34 -0.14
N PRO A 492 22.25 -9.77 1.09
CA PRO A 492 23.21 -9.79 2.17
C PRO A 492 24.35 -10.77 1.87
N GLU A 493 25.57 -10.46 2.33
CA GLU A 493 26.75 -11.34 2.17
C GLU A 493 26.53 -12.74 2.79
N SER A 494 25.78 -12.79 3.89
CA SER A 494 25.37 -14.03 4.55
C SER A 494 23.85 -14.01 4.75
N PRO A 495 23.08 -14.74 3.92
CA PRO A 495 21.63 -14.73 3.99
C PRO A 495 21.16 -15.38 5.29
N LYS A 496 20.47 -14.59 6.11
CA LYS A 496 19.80 -15.03 7.35
C LYS A 496 18.36 -14.53 7.32
N PRO A 497 17.53 -15.06 6.40
CA PRO A 497 16.13 -14.67 6.30
C PRO A 497 15.37 -15.08 7.56
N LEU A 498 14.32 -14.34 7.90
CA LEU A 498 13.39 -14.71 8.98
C LEU A 498 12.65 -16.01 8.63
N PHE A 499 12.22 -16.13 7.38
CA PHE A 499 11.52 -17.30 6.88
C PHE A 499 12.52 -18.23 6.21
N THR A 500 12.63 -19.45 6.74
CA THR A 500 13.62 -20.45 6.30
C THR A 500 13.00 -21.63 5.57
N ASP A 501 11.69 -21.84 5.73
CA ASP A 501 10.98 -22.95 5.10
C ASP A 501 10.37 -22.49 3.76
N GLU A 502 10.42 -23.36 2.76
CA GLU A 502 10.06 -23.03 1.37
C GLU A 502 9.11 -24.08 0.74
N GLY A 503 8.05 -24.44 1.47
CA GLY A 503 7.25 -25.62 1.15
C GLY A 503 5.78 -25.38 0.85
N PHE A 504 5.24 -24.19 1.14
CA PHE A 504 3.81 -23.91 1.01
C PHE A 504 3.47 -23.25 -0.34
N PRO A 505 2.35 -23.62 -0.99
CA PRO A 505 1.91 -22.96 -2.20
C PRO A 505 1.57 -21.47 -1.95
N ILE A 506 1.97 -20.62 -2.88
CA ILE A 506 1.70 -19.17 -2.82
C ILE A 506 0.23 -18.90 -3.12
N GLU A 507 -0.35 -17.88 -2.48
CA GLU A 507 -1.73 -17.43 -2.67
C GLU A 507 -2.02 -16.92 -4.09
N ASN A 508 -3.30 -16.94 -4.48
CA ASN A 508 -3.80 -16.33 -5.71
C ASN A 508 -3.12 -16.86 -7.00
N ARG A 509 -2.75 -18.15 -7.02
CA ARG A 509 -2.12 -18.87 -8.15
C ARG A 509 -2.99 -20.01 -8.69
N GLU A 510 -4.29 -19.96 -8.48
CA GLU A 510 -5.26 -20.97 -8.92
C GLU A 510 -5.23 -21.18 -10.44
N TYR A 511 -4.96 -20.11 -11.19
CA TYR A 511 -4.84 -20.16 -12.66
C TYR A 511 -3.66 -21.01 -13.17
N VAL A 512 -2.64 -21.24 -12.33
CA VAL A 512 -1.48 -22.10 -12.62
C VAL A 512 -1.63 -23.50 -12.01
N GLY A 513 -2.77 -23.77 -11.36
CA GLY A 513 -3.01 -25.02 -10.64
C GLY A 513 -2.27 -25.14 -9.31
N GLU A 514 -1.78 -24.02 -8.76
CA GLU A 514 -1.18 -23.94 -7.42
C GLU A 514 -2.20 -23.32 -6.46
N ALA A 515 -3.00 -24.17 -5.81
CA ALA A 515 -4.04 -23.75 -4.87
C ALA A 515 -3.62 -24.00 -3.43
N GLN A 516 -4.03 -23.10 -2.53
CA GLN A 516 -3.82 -23.27 -1.10
C GLN A 516 -4.91 -24.17 -0.49
N GLU A 517 -4.54 -25.40 -0.19
CA GLU A 517 -5.43 -26.41 0.40
C GLU A 517 -4.99 -26.83 1.81
N THR A 518 -5.94 -27.29 2.63
CA THR A 518 -5.67 -27.83 3.97
C THR A 518 -4.74 -29.04 3.94
N ILE A 519 -4.73 -29.80 2.83
CA ILE A 519 -3.80 -30.91 2.59
C ILE A 519 -2.35 -30.41 2.50
N ALA A 520 -2.13 -29.23 1.87
CA ALA A 520 -0.81 -28.62 1.78
C ALA A 520 -0.30 -28.20 3.17
N VAL A 521 -1.19 -27.70 4.04
CA VAL A 521 -0.87 -27.38 5.45
C VAL A 521 -0.49 -28.65 6.22
N ALA A 522 -1.27 -29.73 6.11
CA ALA A 522 -0.98 -31.00 6.77
C ALA A 522 0.38 -31.59 6.34
N LYS A 523 0.72 -31.44 5.06
CA LYS A 523 2.02 -31.82 4.50
C LYS A 523 3.14 -30.91 4.99
N ALA A 524 2.94 -29.59 5.01
CA ALA A 524 3.92 -28.61 5.46
C ALA A 524 4.27 -28.82 6.94
N LEU A 525 3.27 -28.94 7.82
CA LEU A 525 3.45 -29.19 9.25
C LEU A 525 3.95 -30.60 9.59
N LYS A 526 4.11 -31.48 8.58
CA LYS A 526 4.53 -32.89 8.73
C LYS A 526 3.74 -33.64 9.81
N VAL A 527 2.44 -33.38 9.91
CA VAL A 527 1.58 -33.88 11.00
C VAL A 527 1.64 -35.41 11.16
N ASN A 528 1.81 -36.12 10.03
CA ASN A 528 1.86 -37.59 9.95
C ASN A 528 3.26 -38.20 10.15
N GLN A 529 4.32 -37.39 10.26
CA GLN A 529 5.69 -37.89 10.46
C GLN A 529 6.11 -37.70 11.93
N LYS A 530 6.22 -38.82 12.66
CA LYS A 530 6.80 -38.83 14.01
C LYS A 530 8.32 -38.83 13.90
N GLY A 531 8.99 -37.72 14.22
CA GLY A 531 10.46 -37.75 14.29
C GLY A 531 11.23 -36.43 14.31
N ASP A 532 10.60 -35.26 14.09
CA ASP A 532 11.35 -34.00 14.00
C ASP A 532 11.02 -33.05 15.16
N ASN A 533 12.06 -32.62 15.88
CA ASN A 533 11.92 -31.65 16.97
C ASN A 533 11.64 -30.23 16.46
N ARG A 534 12.00 -29.93 15.20
CA ARG A 534 11.72 -28.65 14.56
C ARG A 534 10.29 -28.64 13.99
N LEU A 535 9.53 -27.59 14.29
CA LEU A 535 8.22 -27.34 13.69
C LEU A 535 8.44 -26.51 12.41
N PRO A 536 8.18 -27.03 11.21
CA PRO A 536 8.40 -26.31 9.95
C PRO A 536 7.26 -25.32 9.69
N VAL A 537 7.28 -24.20 10.42
CA VAL A 537 6.27 -23.12 10.33
C VAL A 537 6.89 -21.80 9.87
N SER A 538 8.16 -21.80 9.47
CA SER A 538 8.93 -20.61 9.10
C SER A 538 8.67 -20.23 7.63
N ASP A 539 7.40 -20.05 7.26
CA ASP A 539 6.93 -19.68 5.91
C ASP A 539 5.77 -18.68 6.03
N PHE A 540 5.94 -17.48 5.45
CA PHE A 540 4.95 -16.40 5.55
C PHE A 540 3.60 -16.76 4.92
N HIS A 541 3.60 -17.45 3.78
CA HIS A 541 2.38 -17.83 3.07
C HIS A 541 1.57 -18.85 3.88
N LEU A 542 2.28 -19.78 4.55
CA LEU A 542 1.68 -20.73 5.47
C LEU A 542 1.03 -20.03 6.67
N LEU A 543 1.70 -19.04 7.27
CA LEU A 543 1.14 -18.27 8.39
C LEU A 543 -0.15 -17.55 7.99
N CYS A 544 -0.15 -16.91 6.81
CA CYS A 544 -1.34 -16.25 6.27
C CYS A 544 -2.50 -17.23 6.05
N TYR A 545 -2.20 -18.45 5.58
CA TYR A 545 -3.24 -19.47 5.40
C TYR A 545 -3.76 -20.03 6.74
N ILE A 546 -2.89 -20.23 7.73
CA ILE A 546 -3.31 -20.66 9.07
C ILE A 546 -4.22 -19.59 9.71
N HIS A 547 -3.91 -18.30 9.53
CA HIS A 547 -4.79 -17.21 9.95
C HIS A 547 -6.18 -17.33 9.32
N LYS A 548 -6.23 -17.56 7.99
CA LYS A 548 -7.48 -17.74 7.23
C LYS A 548 -8.33 -18.93 7.73
N MET A 549 -7.72 -19.92 8.40
CA MET A 549 -8.47 -21.03 8.99
C MET A 549 -9.18 -20.65 10.30
N GLU A 550 -8.81 -19.53 10.93
CA GLU A 550 -9.39 -19.00 12.18
C GLU A 550 -9.46 -20.02 13.34
N VAL A 551 -8.52 -20.96 13.40
CA VAL A 551 -8.49 -22.01 14.44
C VAL A 551 -7.78 -21.55 15.72
N LEU A 552 -6.76 -20.70 15.58
CA LEU A 552 -5.92 -20.24 16.70
C LEU A 552 -6.48 -18.96 17.29
N SER A 553 -6.36 -18.83 18.62
CA SER A 553 -6.62 -17.55 19.28
C SER A 553 -5.53 -16.51 18.94
N GLN A 554 -5.82 -15.23 19.16
CA GLN A 554 -4.89 -14.13 18.86
C GLN A 554 -3.54 -14.26 19.58
N GLU A 555 -3.55 -14.81 20.81
CA GLU A 555 -2.34 -15.04 21.60
C GLU A 555 -1.53 -16.22 21.08
N GLU A 556 -2.21 -17.32 20.69
CA GLU A 556 -1.56 -18.50 20.10
C GLU A 556 -0.99 -18.19 18.72
N GLU A 557 -1.66 -17.34 17.94
CA GLU A 557 -1.18 -16.86 16.65
C GLU A 557 0.06 -15.97 16.78
N ALA A 558 0.07 -15.06 17.76
CA ALA A 558 1.26 -14.27 18.07
C ALA A 558 2.44 -15.16 18.49
N LEU A 559 2.17 -16.24 19.25
CA LEU A 559 3.19 -17.24 19.62
C LEU A 559 3.66 -18.03 18.38
N LEU A 560 2.76 -18.42 17.48
CA LEU A 560 3.10 -19.08 16.21
C LEU A 560 4.02 -18.20 15.36
N CYS A 561 3.67 -16.92 15.16
CA CYS A 561 4.48 -15.97 14.40
C CYS A 561 5.86 -15.77 15.02
N ARG A 562 5.95 -15.73 16.35
CA ARG A 562 7.23 -15.61 17.06
C ARG A 562 8.10 -16.86 16.89
N VAL A 563 7.51 -18.04 16.98
CA VAL A 563 8.20 -19.32 16.71
C VAL A 563 8.70 -19.37 15.26
N ALA A 564 7.88 -18.92 14.30
CA ALA A 564 8.23 -18.92 12.88
C ALA A 564 9.38 -17.97 12.52
N THR A 565 9.53 -16.87 13.26
CA THR A 565 10.54 -15.82 13.01
C THR A 565 11.83 -16.00 13.83
N HIS A 566 11.73 -16.45 15.09
CA HIS A 566 12.89 -16.61 15.98
C HIS A 566 13.42 -18.05 16.05
N ASN A 567 12.62 -19.05 15.63
CA ASN A 567 12.96 -20.48 15.70
C ASN A 567 13.40 -20.93 17.12
N ASP A 568 12.81 -20.36 18.18
CA ASP A 568 13.10 -20.79 19.55
C ASP A 568 12.41 -22.13 19.87
N LEU A 569 13.20 -23.09 20.35
CA LEU A 569 12.73 -24.43 20.69
C LEU A 569 11.79 -24.41 21.89
N ALA A 570 12.03 -23.53 22.88
CA ALA A 570 11.20 -23.47 24.07
C ALA A 570 9.78 -22.99 23.74
N GLU A 571 9.68 -21.91 22.97
CA GLU A 571 8.39 -21.40 22.47
C GLU A 571 7.70 -22.39 21.52
N ALA A 572 8.46 -23.15 20.72
CA ALA A 572 7.89 -24.20 19.88
C ALA A 572 7.25 -25.33 20.71
N PHE A 573 7.85 -25.73 21.84
CA PHE A 573 7.24 -26.69 22.76
C PHE A 573 6.01 -26.12 23.46
N GLN A 574 6.03 -24.84 23.82
CA GLN A 574 4.87 -24.14 24.37
C GLN A 574 3.73 -24.10 23.34
N LEU A 575 4.01 -23.76 22.09
CA LEU A 575 3.01 -23.76 21.02
C LEU A 575 2.38 -25.15 20.84
N ARG A 576 3.19 -26.21 20.83
CA ARG A 576 2.70 -27.60 20.73
C ARG A 576 1.80 -28.01 21.91
N SER A 577 1.97 -27.41 23.09
CA SER A 577 1.13 -27.71 24.25
C SER A 577 -0.16 -26.89 24.30
N THR A 578 -0.31 -25.86 23.47
CA THR A 578 -1.54 -25.05 23.41
C THR A 578 -2.74 -25.83 22.86
N PRO A 579 -3.96 -25.59 23.40
CA PRO A 579 -5.16 -26.29 22.95
C PRO A 579 -5.55 -25.93 21.52
N GLY A 580 -5.34 -24.67 21.08
CA GLY A 580 -5.63 -24.24 19.71
C GLY A 580 -4.74 -24.97 18.69
N PHE A 581 -3.45 -25.11 18.97
CA PHE A 581 -2.54 -25.84 18.09
C PHE A 581 -2.83 -27.34 18.04
N GLN A 582 -3.23 -27.95 19.17
CA GLN A 582 -3.69 -29.34 19.19
C GLN A 582 -4.98 -29.53 18.37
N THR A 583 -5.90 -28.56 18.45
CA THR A 583 -7.13 -28.55 17.64
C THR A 583 -6.83 -28.44 16.16
N LEU A 584 -5.92 -27.52 15.77
CA LEU A 584 -5.43 -27.40 14.41
C LEU A 584 -4.84 -28.73 13.92
N LYS A 585 -4.01 -29.37 14.74
CA LYS A 585 -3.42 -30.66 14.41
C LYS A 585 -4.48 -31.75 14.20
N MET A 586 -5.48 -31.85 15.07
CA MET A 586 -6.59 -32.81 14.91
C MET A 586 -7.39 -32.58 13.62
N ILE A 587 -7.67 -31.31 13.29
CA ILE A 587 -8.34 -30.97 12.02
C ILE A 587 -7.51 -31.45 10.84
N LEU A 588 -6.20 -31.18 10.85
CA LEU A 588 -5.29 -31.59 9.78
C LEU A 588 -5.15 -33.11 9.67
N GLU A 589 -5.18 -33.86 10.77
CA GLU A 589 -5.17 -35.34 10.75
C GLU A 589 -6.43 -35.90 10.06
N SER A 590 -7.61 -35.29 10.30
CA SER A 590 -8.89 -35.73 9.73
C SER A 590 -9.03 -35.44 8.23
N THR A 591 -8.32 -34.43 7.70
CA THR A 591 -8.35 -34.08 6.26
C THR A 591 -7.50 -35.02 5.39
N GLY A 592 -6.61 -35.81 6.01
CA GLY A 592 -5.68 -36.72 5.34
C GLY A 592 -6.18 -38.14 5.10
N GLU A 593 -7.41 -38.50 5.50
CA GLU A 593 -7.94 -39.85 5.26
C GLU A 593 -8.20 -40.07 3.77
N ARG A 594 -7.28 -40.79 3.12
CA ARG A 594 -7.51 -41.39 1.81
C ARG A 594 -8.79 -42.22 1.88
N LEU A 595 -9.75 -41.94 0.98
CA LEU A 595 -10.83 -42.87 0.63
C LEU A 595 -10.24 -44.30 0.58
N PRO A 596 -10.70 -45.24 1.41
CA PRO A 596 -10.10 -46.56 1.46
C PRO A 596 -10.19 -47.16 0.06
N LYS A 597 -9.03 -47.49 -0.53
CA LYS A 597 -8.96 -48.28 -1.76
C LYS A 597 -9.82 -49.51 -1.51
N ARG A 598 -10.94 -49.59 -2.22
CA ARG A 598 -11.86 -50.73 -2.21
C ARG A 598 -11.00 -51.98 -2.46
N SER A 599 -10.77 -52.77 -1.42
CA SER A 599 -10.08 -54.05 -1.54
C SER A 599 -10.88 -54.88 -2.54
N ARG A 600 -10.29 -55.19 -3.68
CA ARG A 600 -10.84 -56.21 -4.57
C ARG A 600 -10.65 -57.53 -3.84
N TYR A 601 -11.73 -58.06 -3.28
CA TYR A 601 -11.85 -59.46 -2.91
C TYR A 601 -11.43 -60.31 -4.12
N SER A 602 -10.29 -60.99 -4.02
CA SER A 602 -9.97 -62.13 -4.86
C SER A 602 -10.30 -63.37 -4.04
N ASP A 603 -11.38 -64.06 -4.44
CA ASP A 603 -11.78 -65.33 -3.88
C ASP A 603 -10.68 -66.38 -4.02
N ASP A 604 -10.53 -67.12 -2.94
CA ASP A 604 -9.61 -68.20 -2.70
C ASP A 604 -10.19 -69.51 -3.27
N ILE A 605 -9.52 -70.13 -4.26
CA ILE A 605 -9.73 -71.54 -4.62
C ILE A 605 -8.38 -72.19 -4.96
N GLY A 606 -8.00 -73.16 -4.12
CA GLY A 606 -7.55 -74.47 -4.61
C GLY A 606 -6.05 -74.75 -4.59
N SER A 607 -5.65 -75.49 -3.56
CA SER A 607 -4.31 -76.02 -3.26
C SER A 607 -3.82 -77.20 -4.13
N PHE A 608 -2.47 -77.36 -4.17
CA PHE A 608 -1.63 -78.58 -4.31
C PHE A 608 -0.82 -78.77 -5.62
N PRO A 609 0.36 -79.47 -5.60
CA PRO A 609 1.63 -79.06 -4.99
C PRO A 609 2.89 -79.39 -5.85
N ALA A 610 4.09 -79.25 -5.26
CA ALA A 610 5.42 -79.77 -5.68
C ALA A 610 6.24 -78.92 -6.68
N ALA A 611 7.57 -78.83 -6.64
CA ALA A 611 8.61 -79.17 -5.66
C ALA A 611 9.90 -78.41 -6.08
N SER A 612 10.68 -78.06 -5.07
CA SER A 612 12.15 -77.97 -4.97
C SER A 612 13.05 -77.93 -6.24
N ALA A 613 13.92 -76.91 -6.26
CA ALA A 613 15.40 -77.02 -6.33
C ALA A 613 16.10 -76.16 -7.42
N SER A 614 16.72 -75.08 -6.95
CA SER A 614 18.11 -74.60 -7.18
C SER A 614 18.95 -75.14 -8.35
N PHE A 615 19.64 -74.23 -9.06
CA PHE A 615 21.08 -74.17 -9.47
C PHE A 615 21.19 -73.15 -10.64
N VAL A 616 21.75 -71.95 -10.47
CA VAL A 616 23.17 -71.49 -10.51
C VAL A 616 23.90 -71.71 -11.86
N ASN A 617 24.56 -70.62 -12.31
CA ASN A 617 25.65 -70.48 -13.29
C ASN A 617 25.28 -70.47 -14.80
N ASN A 618 25.93 -69.71 -15.69
CA ASN A 618 26.89 -68.59 -15.65
C ASN A 618 27.07 -68.10 -17.12
N GLY A 619 27.57 -66.88 -17.34
CA GLY A 619 28.41 -66.61 -18.52
C GLY A 619 27.93 -65.62 -19.62
N HIS A 620 28.24 -64.33 -19.42
CA HIS A 620 29.00 -63.45 -20.33
C HIS A 620 28.86 -63.57 -21.87
N LYS A 621 28.46 -62.47 -22.57
CA LYS A 621 29.33 -61.44 -23.20
C LYS A 621 28.55 -60.46 -24.11
N HIS A 622 29.12 -59.25 -24.19
CA HIS A 622 28.80 -58.04 -24.98
C HIS A 622 28.21 -58.16 -26.39
N GLY A 623 27.41 -57.15 -26.78
CA GLY A 623 27.51 -56.55 -28.13
C GLY A 623 26.25 -55.91 -28.72
N ARG A 624 26.09 -54.60 -28.49
CA ARG A 624 25.71 -53.52 -29.43
C ARG A 624 24.43 -53.57 -30.29
N ASP A 625 23.83 -52.39 -30.31
CA ASP A 625 22.89 -51.74 -31.25
C ASP A 625 21.39 -51.98 -31.12
N ASP A 626 20.77 -50.87 -30.73
CA ASP A 626 19.39 -50.61 -30.35
C ASP A 626 18.52 -50.42 -31.60
N THR A 627 17.36 -51.03 -31.56
CA THR A 627 16.37 -51.07 -32.63
C THR A 627 15.13 -50.29 -32.25
N GLY A 628 14.66 -49.44 -33.15
CA GLY A 628 13.22 -49.35 -33.45
C GLY A 628 12.40 -48.25 -32.76
N GLU A 629 12.15 -47.18 -33.51
CA GLU A 629 10.89 -46.45 -33.50
C GLU A 629 9.96 -46.99 -34.62
N PRO A 630 8.65 -46.66 -34.67
CA PRO A 630 7.66 -46.92 -33.63
C PRO A 630 6.37 -47.54 -34.24
N LEU A 631 5.60 -48.31 -33.48
CA LEU A 631 4.25 -48.73 -33.89
C LEU A 631 3.18 -48.09 -32.99
N ALA A 632 2.39 -47.25 -33.65
CA ALA A 632 1.28 -46.48 -33.15
C ALA A 632 0.17 -47.31 -32.49
N LYS A 633 -0.48 -46.75 -31.47
CA LYS A 633 -1.90 -46.96 -31.17
C LYS A 633 -2.54 -45.65 -30.68
N ARG A 634 -3.39 -45.07 -31.54
CA ARG A 634 -4.41 -44.07 -31.19
C ARG A 634 -5.69 -44.79 -30.77
N PHE A 635 -6.43 -44.21 -29.82
CA PHE A 635 -7.90 -44.14 -29.69
C PHE A 635 -8.20 -43.37 -28.38
N ALA A 636 -9.25 -42.57 -28.18
CA ALA A 636 -10.33 -42.07 -29.03
C ALA A 636 -10.88 -40.81 -28.34
N ALA A 637 -11.17 -39.76 -29.11
CA ALA A 637 -11.93 -38.61 -28.66
C ALA A 637 -13.44 -38.88 -28.83
N PHE A 638 -14.24 -38.46 -27.86
CA PHE A 638 -15.70 -38.48 -27.89
C PHE A 638 -16.25 -37.58 -29.00
N ARG A 639 -17.29 -38.05 -29.71
CA ARG A 639 -18.11 -37.24 -30.63
C ARG A 639 -19.57 -37.25 -30.17
N LEU A 640 -20.15 -36.06 -30.14
CA LEU A 640 -21.55 -35.77 -29.87
C LEU A 640 -22.44 -36.34 -30.99
N ASN A 641 -23.59 -36.90 -30.60
CA ASN A 641 -24.64 -37.32 -31.51
C ASN A 641 -25.41 -36.10 -32.03
N ASP A 642 -25.29 -35.82 -33.32
CA ASP A 642 -26.33 -35.17 -34.10
C ASP A 642 -26.90 -36.20 -35.08
N THR A 643 -28.22 -36.37 -35.05
CA THR A 643 -28.98 -37.14 -36.04
C THR A 643 -29.28 -36.25 -37.24
N PRO A 644 -29.24 -36.82 -38.45
CA PRO A 644 -30.40 -36.65 -39.33
C PRO A 644 -30.75 -37.96 -40.07
N ARG A 645 -31.91 -37.97 -40.71
CA ARG A 645 -32.48 -39.09 -41.48
C ARG A 645 -31.48 -39.85 -42.35
#